data_AF-A0A928SRJ0-F1
#
_entry.id   AF-A0A928SRJ0-F1
#
_cell.length_a   1.000
_cell.length_b   1.000
_cell.length_c   1.000
_cell.angle_alpha   90.00
_cell.angle_beta   90.00
_cell.angle_gamma   90.00
#
_symmetry.space_group_name_H-M   'P 1'
#
loop_
_entity.id
_entity.type
_entity.pdbx_description
1 polymer ?
#
loop_
_entity_poly.entity_id
_entity_poly.type
_entity_poly.pdbx_seq_one_letter_code
_entity_poly.pdbx_strand_id
1 'polypeptide(L)'
;MGRERTRFGAWGRGLTFAGAALVASAFAGACGSDDAEELRRAKLAEGCLLNTDCNSPLVCAFRKCHTECNEQRDCPDGELCVPTDKPFKVCMFESEQQCDFNSQCPERFKCVFGKCRPECKTAKDCVPDQACAEGSCAVQAEVDENGRLINSQDASPVGNSCVYHSDCEGELKCIGGACLPECKTGEDCASGVCSATGSCVTGVPDGGAGPGACANGVKDSAESDVDCGGACGACAGAACTKPSDCASHVCTAQKCSAPSCGDGLQNGTESDIDCGGTSCPKCPAPKGCWTASDCAEGKCAAGTCTTPGCTDGTKSGNETDIDCGGGQCSPCADGKGCGANADCSSGACVAKACKPAGPSTWVEAIVGTPRVVADPAGNLVAAGTFVTGQDIGGVPLNSSGGNELFVAKLTPAGASLWVVRLGGTGDDQLVDVSVDSKGNVIVAGNTNNGASFDKPLGCATRGMFAIKLSADKGSELWSRCISVPAASADGEQYSVGVDAADEVYVGGRFYGTFSFGGTQLFEANWAGYLAKYSGVTGAVAWARPLKTINGGSVGAGPRALLGDGSNVLAVGEFISTLDLVGKQLVSTVAVTSDVYVARFSGADGAVIDARRFGDAGNDLGRDLSKDGAAGLLIAGSFVGQVDFGSGQVVANQGNTDAFLLKLDAATLTTAWAKGFGSSAFDYGVSVAVKGSGEVAFAAEIGGAVDFGGGPVQHVGSSDLVLARFNPQGGHLYSKSWGHISADSPTSVAWVGSALGLAGKYSGGSLDFGTGPLPAAKTAFFAHLVP
;
A
#
# COMPACT_ATOMS: atom_id res chain seq x y z
N MET A 1 -65.25 23.69 12.16
CA MET A 1 -66.71 23.42 12.27
C MET A 1 -67.28 23.23 10.85
N GLY A 2 -67.95 22.09 10.59
CA GLY A 2 -68.81 21.75 9.42
C GLY A 2 -68.09 21.37 8.10
N ARG A 3 -68.01 20.11 7.62
CA ARG A 3 -69.00 19.17 6.97
C ARG A 3 -69.52 19.68 5.59
N GLU A 4 -69.59 18.95 4.46
CA GLU A 4 -69.74 17.50 4.16
C GLU A 4 -69.49 17.10 2.65
N ARG A 5 -68.99 15.85 2.43
CA ARG A 5 -69.25 14.76 1.41
C ARG A 5 -69.16 15.00 -0.12
N THR A 6 -68.46 14.16 -0.92
CA THR A 6 -68.81 12.78 -1.39
C THR A 6 -67.60 12.13 -2.15
N ARG A 7 -67.04 10.95 -1.79
CA ARG A 7 -67.30 9.51 -2.13
C ARG A 7 -66.77 8.93 -3.48
N PHE A 8 -65.92 7.87 -3.36
CA PHE A 8 -65.77 6.58 -4.10
C PHE A 8 -64.25 6.23 -4.27
N GLY A 9 -63.67 5.05 -3.98
CA GLY A 9 -64.05 3.75 -3.38
C GLY A 9 -62.76 2.86 -3.28
N ALA A 10 -62.51 2.21 -2.13
CA ALA A 10 -62.33 0.74 -1.87
C ALA A 10 -61.13 0.05 -2.59
N TRP A 11 -60.25 -0.77 -2.00
CA TRP A 11 -60.30 -1.89 -1.00
C TRP A 11 -59.00 -1.86 -0.14
N GLY A 12 -58.91 -2.15 1.17
CA GLY A 12 -59.28 -3.35 1.97
C GLY A 12 -58.13 -4.39 1.90
N ARG A 13 -57.43 -4.87 2.94
CA ARG A 13 -57.57 -5.09 4.40
C ARG A 13 -56.13 -5.18 4.98
N GLY A 14 -55.73 -4.91 6.23
CA GLY A 14 -56.40 -4.87 7.52
C GLY A 14 -56.12 -6.16 8.33
N LEU A 15 -55.15 -6.14 9.26
CA LEU A 15 -55.35 -6.43 10.70
C LEU A 15 -54.04 -6.64 11.49
N THR A 16 -53.98 -5.88 12.59
CA THR A 16 -53.10 -5.91 13.77
C THR A 16 -53.52 -7.00 14.77
N PHE A 17 -52.61 -7.49 15.63
CA PHE A 17 -52.62 -7.28 17.10
C PHE A 17 -51.54 -8.10 17.86
N ALA A 18 -50.83 -7.38 18.75
CA ALA A 18 -50.30 -7.68 20.09
C ALA A 18 -49.80 -9.09 20.51
N GLY A 19 -48.52 -9.13 20.93
CA GLY A 19 -48.11 -9.28 22.34
C GLY A 19 -48.06 -10.68 22.97
N ALA A 20 -46.84 -11.14 23.32
CA ALA A 20 -46.49 -11.72 24.64
C ALA A 20 -45.03 -12.23 24.65
N ALA A 21 -44.32 -11.96 25.74
CA ALA A 21 -43.01 -12.52 26.06
C ALA A 21 -43.14 -13.93 26.65
N LEU A 22 -42.21 -14.83 26.33
CA LEU A 22 -41.88 -16.01 27.14
C LEU A 22 -40.46 -16.51 26.81
N VAL A 23 -39.71 -16.79 27.88
CA VAL A 23 -38.35 -17.34 27.92
C VAL A 23 -38.39 -18.85 27.68
N ALA A 24 -37.52 -19.39 26.81
CA ALA A 24 -36.99 -20.75 26.91
C ALA A 24 -35.78 -20.98 25.98
N SER A 25 -34.63 -21.23 26.60
CA SER A 25 -33.67 -22.32 26.33
C SER A 25 -33.19 -22.61 24.91
N ALA A 26 -31.86 -22.53 24.76
CA ALA A 26 -31.08 -23.09 23.67
C ALA A 26 -31.34 -24.60 23.46
N PHE A 27 -31.45 -25.02 22.20
CA PHE A 27 -30.77 -26.20 21.66
C PHE A 27 -30.59 -26.01 20.15
N ALA A 28 -29.35 -26.25 19.71
CA ALA A 28 -28.92 -26.18 18.32
C ALA A 28 -29.63 -27.24 17.46
N GLY A 29 -29.91 -26.87 16.21
CA GLY A 29 -30.42 -27.75 15.17
C GLY A 29 -30.37 -26.98 13.85
N ALA A 30 -29.22 -27.06 13.20
CA ALA A 30 -28.94 -26.41 11.92
C ALA A 30 -29.86 -26.96 10.81
N CYS A 31 -30.46 -26.05 10.06
CA CYS A 31 -30.73 -26.20 8.63
C CYS A 31 -30.40 -24.84 8.03
N GLY A 32 -29.13 -24.67 7.65
CA GLY A 32 -28.69 -23.52 6.88
C GLY A 32 -29.25 -23.65 5.47
N SER A 33 -29.90 -22.58 5.01
CA SER A 33 -30.26 -22.37 3.62
C SER A 33 -29.01 -22.44 2.73
N ASP A 34 -29.14 -22.98 1.52
CA ASP A 34 -28.07 -23.08 0.51
C ASP A 34 -27.30 -21.76 0.34
N ASP A 35 -27.97 -20.62 0.49
CA ASP A 35 -27.40 -19.27 0.41
C ASP A 35 -26.28 -18.98 1.44
N ALA A 36 -26.30 -19.60 2.63
CA ALA A 36 -25.32 -19.34 3.69
C ALA A 36 -24.04 -20.17 3.54
N GLU A 37 -24.16 -21.36 2.97
CA GLU A 37 -23.01 -22.21 2.65
C GLU A 37 -22.30 -21.70 1.39
N GLU A 38 -23.06 -21.23 0.40
CA GLU A 38 -22.53 -20.59 -0.81
C GLU A 38 -21.81 -19.26 -0.48
N LEU A 39 -22.35 -18.42 0.42
CA LEU A 39 -21.66 -17.23 0.92
C LEU A 39 -20.39 -17.55 1.71
N ARG A 40 -20.35 -18.69 2.41
CA ARG A 40 -19.16 -19.14 3.15
C ARG A 40 -18.08 -19.63 2.18
N ARG A 41 -18.45 -20.41 1.15
CA ARG A 41 -17.55 -20.85 0.07
C ARG A 41 -17.02 -19.67 -0.77
N ALA A 42 -17.83 -18.65 -1.00
CA ALA A 42 -17.41 -17.42 -1.69
C ALA A 42 -16.32 -16.65 -0.92
N LYS A 43 -16.41 -16.57 0.41
CA LYS A 43 -15.39 -15.94 1.27
C LYS A 43 -14.11 -16.77 1.42
N LEU A 44 -14.23 -18.09 1.35
CA LEU A 44 -13.12 -19.04 1.32
C LEU A 44 -12.34 -18.97 -0.02
N ALA A 45 -13.00 -18.56 -1.11
CA ALA A 45 -12.38 -18.43 -2.43
C ALA A 45 -11.80 -17.04 -2.75
N GLU A 46 -11.74 -16.10 -1.78
CA GLU A 46 -11.13 -14.78 -1.97
C GLU A 46 -9.61 -14.87 -2.11
N GLY A 47 -9.04 -14.07 -3.03
CA GLY A 47 -7.61 -14.05 -3.28
C GLY A 47 -6.82 -13.53 -2.08
N CYS A 48 -5.82 -14.28 -1.62
CA CYS A 48 -4.98 -13.92 -0.49
C CYS A 48 -3.48 -14.06 -0.82
N LEU A 49 -2.65 -13.26 -0.16
CA LEU A 49 -1.19 -13.39 -0.19
C LEU A 49 -0.62 -13.74 1.19
N LEU A 50 -1.28 -13.31 2.26
CA LEU A 50 -0.91 -13.54 3.65
C LEU A 50 -2.09 -14.07 4.48
N ASN A 51 -1.82 -14.75 5.59
CA ASN A 51 -2.87 -15.23 6.50
C ASN A 51 -3.74 -14.10 7.06
N THR A 52 -3.21 -12.88 7.14
CA THR A 52 -3.93 -11.68 7.58
C THR A 52 -4.99 -11.21 6.58
N ASP A 53 -4.89 -11.63 5.33
CA ASP A 53 -5.88 -11.32 4.29
C ASP A 53 -7.13 -12.21 4.44
N CYS A 54 -7.03 -13.28 5.23
CA CYS A 54 -8.10 -14.20 5.51
C CYS A 54 -8.75 -13.88 6.86
N ASN A 55 -10.09 -13.90 6.90
CA ASN A 55 -10.82 -13.73 8.16
C ASN A 55 -10.53 -14.90 9.11
N SER A 56 -10.17 -14.60 10.35
CA SER A 56 -9.95 -15.64 11.38
C SER A 56 -11.19 -16.54 11.51
N PRO A 57 -11.06 -17.88 11.48
CA PRO A 57 -9.83 -18.68 11.66
C PRO A 57 -9.17 -19.20 10.36
N LEU A 58 -9.39 -18.58 9.20
CA LEU A 58 -8.89 -19.05 7.91
C LEU A 58 -7.40 -18.71 7.69
N VAL A 59 -6.72 -19.53 6.90
CA VAL A 59 -5.31 -19.39 6.55
C VAL A 59 -5.12 -19.30 5.04
N CYS A 60 -4.08 -18.59 4.59
CA CYS A 60 -3.84 -18.39 3.17
C CYS A 60 -2.96 -19.50 2.58
N ALA A 61 -3.52 -20.29 1.67
CA ALA A 61 -2.85 -21.34 0.91
C ALA A 61 -3.36 -21.34 -0.54
N PHE A 62 -2.56 -21.76 -1.52
CA PHE A 62 -2.95 -21.77 -2.94
C PHE A 62 -3.53 -20.44 -3.48
N ARG A 63 -3.14 -19.32 -2.86
CA ARG A 63 -3.67 -17.95 -3.10
C ARG A 63 -5.16 -17.76 -2.77
N LYS A 64 -5.77 -18.65 -1.98
CA LYS A 64 -7.12 -18.52 -1.46
C LYS A 64 -7.18 -18.80 0.05
N CYS A 65 -8.29 -18.41 0.68
CA CYS A 65 -8.47 -18.56 2.12
C CYS A 65 -9.06 -19.93 2.45
N HIS A 66 -8.26 -20.80 3.05
CA HIS A 66 -8.70 -22.16 3.39
C HIS A 66 -8.97 -22.34 4.88
N THR A 67 -9.76 -23.35 5.19
CA THR A 67 -9.89 -23.87 6.55
C THR A 67 -8.68 -24.76 6.85
N GLU A 68 -8.04 -24.55 8.00
CA GLU A 68 -6.96 -25.44 8.47
C GLU A 68 -7.54 -26.80 8.88
N CYS A 69 -6.86 -27.89 8.50
CA CYS A 69 -7.24 -29.25 8.83
C CYS A 69 -6.08 -30.00 9.48
N ASN A 70 -6.37 -31.05 10.23
CA ASN A 70 -5.37 -31.98 10.74
C ASN A 70 -5.50 -33.37 10.11
N GLU A 71 -6.74 -33.80 9.89
CA GLU A 71 -7.17 -35.07 9.28
C GLU A 71 -8.31 -34.82 8.27
N GLN A 72 -8.61 -35.77 7.39
CA GLN A 72 -9.62 -35.61 6.34
C GLN A 72 -11.01 -35.25 6.88
N ARG A 73 -11.38 -35.76 8.06
CA ARG A 73 -12.69 -35.48 8.66
C ARG A 73 -12.92 -34.00 9.04
N ASP A 74 -11.85 -33.21 9.12
CA ASP A 74 -11.95 -31.78 9.42
C ASP A 74 -12.47 -30.98 8.22
N CYS A 75 -12.44 -31.58 7.03
CA CYS A 75 -12.87 -30.96 5.78
C CYS A 75 -14.34 -31.29 5.44
N PRO A 76 -15.09 -30.32 4.90
CA PRO A 76 -16.42 -30.55 4.33
C PRO A 76 -16.43 -31.60 3.22
N ASP A 77 -17.61 -32.18 2.95
CA ASP A 77 -17.80 -33.16 1.89
C ASP A 77 -17.35 -32.61 0.52
N GLY A 78 -16.49 -33.37 -0.18
CA GLY A 78 -15.90 -33.02 -1.47
C GLY A 78 -14.54 -32.29 -1.40
N GLU A 79 -14.13 -31.79 -0.24
CA GLU A 79 -12.81 -31.17 -0.03
C GLU A 79 -11.77 -32.19 0.43
N LEU A 80 -10.48 -31.94 0.18
CA LEU A 80 -9.39 -32.84 0.54
C LEU A 80 -8.44 -32.15 1.50
N CYS A 81 -8.17 -32.76 2.67
CA CYS A 81 -7.15 -32.25 3.58
C CYS A 81 -5.77 -32.54 2.98
N VAL A 82 -5.00 -31.50 2.68
CA VAL A 82 -3.72 -31.63 1.98
C VAL A 82 -2.61 -30.86 2.71
N PRO A 83 -1.37 -31.40 2.72
CA PRO A 83 -0.22 -30.67 3.22
C PRO A 83 0.10 -29.50 2.29
N THR A 84 0.62 -28.41 2.87
CA THR A 84 1.11 -27.26 2.12
C THR A 84 2.64 -27.15 2.25
N ASP A 85 3.23 -26.18 1.56
CA ASP A 85 4.62 -25.75 1.73
C ASP A 85 4.87 -25.07 3.09
N LYS A 86 3.80 -24.76 3.83
CA LYS A 86 3.79 -24.13 5.16
C LYS A 86 3.58 -25.19 6.26
N PRO A 87 3.84 -24.88 7.55
CA PRO A 87 3.76 -25.85 8.65
C PRO A 87 2.33 -26.32 9.03
N PHE A 88 1.32 -25.98 8.23
CA PHE A 88 -0.09 -26.30 8.45
C PHE A 88 -0.70 -26.98 7.22
N LYS A 89 -1.82 -27.69 7.40
CA LYS A 89 -2.56 -28.38 6.32
C LYS A 89 -3.89 -27.68 6.11
N VAL A 90 -4.45 -27.80 4.92
CA VAL A 90 -5.68 -27.07 4.54
C VAL A 90 -6.65 -27.94 3.78
N CYS A 91 -7.94 -27.59 3.85
CA CYS A 91 -8.98 -28.20 3.01
C CYS A 91 -8.97 -27.58 1.61
N MET A 92 -8.56 -28.36 0.61
CA MET A 92 -8.51 -27.98 -0.81
C MET A 92 -9.89 -28.14 -1.46
N PHE A 93 -10.38 -27.09 -2.13
CA PHE A 93 -11.72 -27.09 -2.74
C PHE A 93 -11.81 -28.07 -3.89
N GLU A 94 -12.98 -28.68 -4.11
CA GLU A 94 -13.21 -29.61 -5.22
C GLU A 94 -12.83 -29.01 -6.60
N SER A 95 -13.09 -27.72 -6.80
CA SER A 95 -12.72 -26.99 -8.02
C SER A 95 -11.21 -26.79 -8.20
N GLU A 96 -10.41 -26.88 -7.13
CA GLU A 96 -8.95 -26.82 -7.17
C GLU A 96 -8.31 -28.19 -7.30
N GLN A 97 -9.09 -29.25 -7.08
CA GLN A 97 -8.61 -30.60 -7.31
C GLN A 97 -8.65 -30.93 -8.81
N GLN A 98 -9.38 -30.22 -9.65
CA GLN A 98 -9.55 -30.62 -11.06
C GLN A 98 -8.27 -30.47 -11.88
N CYS A 99 -7.89 -31.54 -12.58
CA CYS A 99 -6.76 -31.55 -13.50
C CYS A 99 -6.99 -32.55 -14.64
N ASP A 100 -6.42 -32.26 -15.80
CA ASP A 100 -6.25 -33.19 -16.92
C ASP A 100 -4.78 -33.62 -17.05
N PHE A 101 -3.85 -32.78 -16.55
CA PHE A 101 -2.40 -32.99 -16.59
C PHE A 101 -1.74 -32.61 -15.27
N ASN A 102 -0.61 -33.25 -14.94
CA ASN A 102 0.17 -32.95 -13.73
C ASN A 102 0.56 -31.47 -13.59
N SER A 103 0.78 -30.77 -14.72
CA SER A 103 1.14 -29.34 -14.74
C SER A 103 0.04 -28.40 -14.27
N GLN A 104 -1.20 -28.88 -14.13
CA GLN A 104 -2.33 -28.11 -13.59
C GLN A 104 -2.44 -28.24 -12.07
N CYS A 105 -1.63 -29.11 -11.45
CA CYS A 105 -1.61 -29.30 -10.01
C CYS A 105 -0.53 -28.44 -9.33
N PRO A 106 -0.75 -28.06 -8.05
CA PRO A 106 0.27 -27.39 -7.24
C PRO A 106 1.55 -28.24 -7.09
N GLU A 107 2.69 -27.61 -6.77
CA GLU A 107 3.95 -28.33 -6.59
C GLU A 107 3.84 -29.45 -5.54
N ARG A 108 4.37 -30.64 -5.88
CA ARG A 108 4.27 -31.92 -5.12
C ARG A 108 2.90 -32.62 -5.15
N PHE A 109 2.05 -32.23 -6.10
CA PHE A 109 0.82 -32.94 -6.41
C PHE A 109 0.89 -33.51 -7.82
N LYS A 110 0.30 -34.69 -8.02
CA LYS A 110 0.12 -35.30 -9.33
C LYS A 110 -1.36 -35.45 -9.66
N CYS A 111 -1.68 -35.37 -10.93
CA CYS A 111 -3.01 -35.58 -11.44
C CYS A 111 -3.29 -37.08 -11.51
N VAL A 112 -4.25 -37.54 -10.72
CA VAL A 112 -4.66 -38.95 -10.66
C VAL A 112 -6.17 -39.01 -10.78
N PHE A 113 -6.65 -39.61 -11.87
CA PHE A 113 -8.08 -39.74 -12.20
C PHE A 113 -8.83 -38.41 -12.16
N GLY A 114 -8.27 -37.39 -12.82
CA GLY A 114 -8.89 -36.06 -12.90
C GLY A 114 -8.76 -35.20 -11.64
N LYS A 115 -8.04 -35.68 -10.61
CA LYS A 115 -7.87 -34.98 -9.34
C LYS A 115 -6.39 -34.80 -8.93
N CYS A 116 -6.01 -33.60 -8.53
CA CYS A 116 -4.71 -33.28 -7.96
C CYS A 116 -4.59 -33.91 -6.57
N ARG A 117 -3.62 -34.82 -6.42
CA ARG A 117 -3.36 -35.56 -5.18
C ARG A 117 -1.93 -35.34 -4.71
N PRO A 118 -1.70 -35.19 -3.40
CA PRO A 118 -0.34 -35.18 -2.87
C PRO A 118 0.38 -36.46 -3.26
N GLU A 119 1.62 -36.33 -3.73
CA GLU A 119 2.48 -37.48 -4.00
C GLU A 119 2.95 -38.12 -2.69
N CYS A 120 3.01 -39.45 -2.67
CA CYS A 120 3.50 -40.21 -1.52
C CYS A 120 4.38 -41.37 -1.94
N LYS A 121 5.33 -41.73 -1.08
CA LYS A 121 6.10 -42.98 -1.19
C LYS A 121 5.63 -44.01 -0.17
N THR A 122 5.17 -43.54 0.98
CA THR A 122 4.62 -44.36 2.06
C THR A 122 3.44 -43.65 2.70
N ALA A 123 2.63 -44.38 3.49
CA ALA A 123 1.50 -43.78 4.22
C ALA A 123 1.90 -42.66 5.20
N LYS A 124 3.19 -42.54 5.57
CA LYS A 124 3.69 -41.45 6.42
C LYS A 124 3.76 -40.10 5.71
N ASP A 125 3.75 -40.10 4.38
CA ASP A 125 3.77 -38.89 3.57
C ASP A 125 2.36 -38.27 3.43
N CYS A 126 1.33 -39.00 3.86
CA CYS A 126 -0.07 -38.59 3.80
C CYS A 126 -0.58 -38.07 5.14
N VAL A 127 -1.70 -37.32 5.12
CA VAL A 127 -2.33 -36.85 6.36
C VAL A 127 -2.95 -38.02 7.16
N PRO A 128 -3.09 -37.90 8.49
CA PRO A 128 -3.57 -38.97 9.36
C PRO A 128 -5.02 -39.39 9.06
N ASP A 129 -5.23 -40.46 8.29
CA ASP A 129 -6.50 -41.08 7.82
C ASP A 129 -6.57 -41.24 6.29
N GLN A 130 -5.54 -40.81 5.57
CA GLN A 130 -5.29 -41.15 4.18
C GLN A 130 -4.30 -42.31 4.04
N ALA A 131 -4.47 -43.11 2.99
CA ALA A 131 -3.56 -44.16 2.59
C ALA A 131 -2.73 -43.69 1.38
N CYS A 132 -1.48 -44.18 1.30
CA CYS A 132 -0.67 -44.00 0.10
C CYS A 132 -1.01 -45.12 -0.88
N ALA A 133 -1.77 -44.80 -1.92
CA ALA A 133 -2.20 -45.73 -2.96
C ALA A 133 -1.63 -45.28 -4.31
N GLU A 134 -0.88 -46.16 -4.97
CA GLU A 134 -0.29 -45.90 -6.30
C GLU A 134 0.55 -44.60 -6.37
N GLY A 135 1.20 -44.29 -5.25
CA GLY A 135 2.04 -43.11 -5.09
C GLY A 135 1.29 -41.78 -4.92
N SER A 136 -0.01 -41.84 -4.64
CA SER A 136 -0.85 -40.69 -4.26
C SER A 136 -1.54 -40.90 -2.92
N CYS A 137 -1.68 -39.81 -2.16
CA CYS A 137 -2.50 -39.83 -0.96
C CYS A 137 -3.98 -39.82 -1.31
N ALA A 138 -4.73 -40.78 -0.78
CA ALA A 138 -6.15 -40.91 -0.98
C ALA A 138 -6.86 -41.31 0.31
N VAL A 139 -8.12 -40.91 0.44
CA VAL A 139 -8.91 -41.19 1.65
C VAL A 139 -9.33 -42.66 1.65
N GLN A 140 -9.63 -43.23 2.83
CA GLN A 140 -10.00 -44.65 2.94
C GLN A 140 -11.23 -45.02 2.08
N ALA A 141 -12.14 -44.06 1.87
CA ALA A 141 -13.30 -44.20 0.99
C ALA A 141 -12.97 -44.18 -0.51
N GLU A 142 -11.69 -44.00 -0.87
CA GLU A 142 -11.17 -43.99 -2.24
C GLU A 142 -10.09 -45.05 -2.44
N VAL A 143 -9.82 -45.93 -1.46
CA VAL A 143 -8.96 -47.11 -1.63
C VAL A 143 -9.69 -48.43 -1.39
N ASP A 144 -9.43 -49.43 -2.23
CA ASP A 144 -10.01 -50.77 -2.19
C ASP A 144 -9.38 -51.62 -1.07
N GLU A 145 -9.89 -52.83 -0.87
CA GLU A 145 -9.39 -53.77 0.16
C GLU A 145 -7.92 -54.18 -0.07
N ASN A 146 -7.35 -53.92 -1.25
CA ASN A 146 -5.98 -54.22 -1.65
C ASN A 146 -5.05 -52.99 -1.63
N GLY A 147 -5.54 -51.80 -1.24
CA GLY A 147 -4.77 -50.56 -1.18
C GLY A 147 -4.57 -49.86 -2.53
N ARG A 148 -5.41 -50.15 -3.53
CA ARG A 148 -5.49 -49.43 -4.82
C ARG A 148 -6.66 -48.47 -4.82
N LEU A 149 -6.68 -47.47 -5.71
CA LEU A 149 -7.77 -46.49 -5.73
C LEU A 149 -9.08 -47.13 -6.24
N ILE A 150 -10.24 -46.92 -5.59
CA ILE A 150 -11.53 -47.59 -5.91
C ILE A 150 -12.22 -47.00 -7.16
N ASN A 151 -11.69 -45.91 -7.71
CA ASN A 151 -11.99 -45.47 -9.08
C ASN A 151 -11.02 -46.05 -10.11
N SER A 152 -10.14 -46.97 -9.70
CA SER A 152 -9.64 -47.97 -10.63
C SER A 152 -10.81 -48.93 -10.91
N GLN A 153 -11.62 -48.61 -11.92
CA GLN A 153 -12.24 -49.72 -12.63
C GLN A 153 -11.10 -50.56 -13.17
N ASP A 154 -11.06 -51.79 -12.66
CA ASP A 154 -10.11 -52.84 -12.91
C ASP A 154 -9.35 -52.70 -14.24
N ALA A 155 -8.02 -52.67 -14.11
CA ALA A 155 -7.10 -52.78 -15.21
C ALA A 155 -7.51 -53.93 -16.17
N SER A 156 -7.83 -53.57 -17.40
CA SER A 156 -7.87 -54.48 -18.53
C SER A 156 -7.67 -53.72 -19.84
N PRO A 157 -6.92 -54.27 -20.79
CA PRO A 157 -5.50 -54.58 -20.70
C PRO A 157 -4.75 -53.60 -21.60
N VAL A 158 -3.68 -52.99 -21.09
CA VAL A 158 -2.70 -52.35 -21.98
C VAL A 158 -2.20 -53.43 -22.94
N GLY A 159 -2.51 -53.28 -24.23
CA GLY A 159 -2.18 -54.27 -25.27
C GLY A 159 -3.35 -55.08 -25.86
N ASN A 160 -4.61 -54.86 -25.45
CA ASN A 160 -5.74 -55.49 -26.15
C ASN A 160 -5.94 -54.94 -27.55
N SER A 161 -6.26 -55.82 -28.50
CA SER A 161 -6.42 -55.40 -29.88
C SER A 161 -7.72 -54.64 -30.13
N CYS A 162 -7.63 -53.56 -30.89
CA CYS A 162 -8.70 -52.64 -31.16
C CYS A 162 -8.62 -52.16 -32.62
N VAL A 163 -9.72 -51.62 -33.14
CA VAL A 163 -9.77 -51.04 -34.49
C VAL A 163 -10.18 -49.56 -34.44
N TYR A 164 -11.01 -49.19 -33.48
CA TYR A 164 -11.45 -47.81 -33.25
C TYR A 164 -11.19 -47.39 -31.80
N HIS A 165 -11.04 -46.08 -31.58
CA HIS A 165 -10.76 -45.54 -30.24
C HIS A 165 -11.89 -45.84 -29.23
N SER A 166 -13.12 -46.02 -29.70
CA SER A 166 -14.29 -46.41 -28.88
C SER A 166 -14.27 -47.86 -28.40
N ASP A 167 -13.35 -48.68 -28.91
CA ASP A 167 -13.20 -50.09 -28.51
C ASP A 167 -12.31 -50.25 -27.26
N CYS A 168 -11.73 -49.15 -26.78
CA CYS A 168 -10.89 -49.08 -25.60
C CYS A 168 -11.69 -48.47 -24.43
N GLU A 169 -11.64 -49.11 -23.26
CA GLU A 169 -12.32 -48.62 -22.05
C GLU A 169 -11.44 -47.61 -21.30
N GLY A 170 -12.07 -46.58 -20.72
CA GLY A 170 -11.37 -45.52 -19.98
C GLY A 170 -10.67 -44.49 -20.87
N GLU A 171 -9.52 -43.98 -20.43
CA GLU A 171 -8.76 -42.92 -21.10
C GLU A 171 -7.76 -43.44 -22.18
N LEU A 172 -7.82 -44.72 -22.52
CA LEU A 172 -6.92 -45.35 -23.50
C LEU A 172 -7.41 -45.11 -24.93
N LYS A 173 -6.48 -44.95 -25.89
CA LYS A 173 -6.82 -44.86 -27.31
C LYS A 173 -6.26 -46.03 -28.11
N CYS A 174 -6.97 -46.38 -29.17
CA CYS A 174 -6.57 -47.48 -30.05
C CYS A 174 -5.45 -47.02 -30.99
N ILE A 175 -4.21 -47.39 -30.70
CA ILE A 175 -3.03 -46.91 -31.41
C ILE A 175 -2.16 -48.10 -31.79
N GLY A 176 -1.95 -48.29 -33.10
CA GLY A 176 -1.23 -49.47 -33.60
C GLY A 176 -2.02 -50.78 -33.46
N GLY A 177 -3.35 -50.69 -33.37
CA GLY A 177 -4.22 -51.85 -33.22
C GLY A 177 -4.24 -52.41 -31.80
N ALA A 178 -3.73 -51.68 -30.81
CA ALA A 178 -3.79 -52.01 -29.39
C ALA A 178 -4.19 -50.79 -28.53
N CYS A 179 -4.90 -51.01 -27.42
CA CYS A 179 -5.28 -49.93 -26.49
C CYS A 179 -4.07 -49.51 -25.64
N LEU A 180 -3.59 -48.27 -25.81
CA LEU A 180 -2.38 -47.73 -25.17
C LEU A 180 -2.62 -46.31 -24.59
N PRO A 181 -1.88 -45.90 -23.53
CA PRO A 181 -1.98 -44.56 -22.94
C PRO A 181 -1.23 -43.50 -23.77
N GLU A 182 -1.77 -42.28 -23.81
CA GLU A 182 -1.15 -41.14 -24.49
C GLU A 182 -0.04 -40.50 -23.63
N CYS A 183 1.01 -40.01 -24.27
CA CYS A 183 2.13 -39.32 -23.66
C CYS A 183 2.59 -38.14 -24.53
N LYS A 184 3.26 -37.16 -23.92
CA LYS A 184 3.81 -35.99 -24.61
C LYS A 184 5.33 -35.97 -24.56
N THR A 185 5.92 -36.49 -23.49
CA THR A 185 7.37 -36.68 -23.33
C THR A 185 7.64 -38.05 -22.69
N GLY A 186 8.90 -38.50 -22.70
CA GLY A 186 9.27 -39.81 -22.16
C GLY A 186 9.05 -39.97 -20.65
N GLU A 187 8.94 -38.88 -19.90
CA GLU A 187 8.69 -38.88 -18.46
C GLU A 187 7.25 -39.30 -18.10
N ASP A 188 6.32 -39.15 -19.05
CA ASP A 188 4.93 -39.61 -18.91
C ASP A 188 4.83 -41.16 -18.99
N CYS A 189 5.91 -41.84 -19.35
CA CYS A 189 5.96 -43.28 -19.59
C CYS A 189 6.85 -44.00 -18.59
N ALA A 190 6.35 -45.07 -17.97
CA ALA A 190 7.18 -45.91 -17.09
C ALA A 190 8.38 -46.57 -17.83
N SER A 191 8.32 -46.70 -19.16
CA SER A 191 9.43 -47.14 -20.01
C SER A 191 10.46 -46.05 -20.34
N GLY A 192 10.17 -44.79 -20.01
CA GLY A 192 11.00 -43.63 -20.33
C GLY A 192 10.94 -43.17 -21.79
N VAL A 193 10.09 -43.79 -22.63
CA VAL A 193 10.07 -43.52 -24.07
C VAL A 193 8.64 -43.32 -24.57
N CYS A 194 8.37 -42.09 -25.00
CA CYS A 194 7.15 -41.69 -25.68
C CYS A 194 7.38 -41.65 -27.19
N SER A 195 6.53 -42.32 -27.97
CA SER A 195 6.62 -42.34 -29.43
C SER A 195 6.18 -40.99 -30.03
N ALA A 196 6.58 -40.71 -31.27
CA ALA A 196 6.22 -39.49 -31.98
C ALA A 196 4.71 -39.34 -32.24
N THR A 197 3.92 -40.42 -32.11
CA THR A 197 2.45 -40.37 -32.17
C THR A 197 1.82 -40.17 -30.79
N GLY A 198 2.63 -39.93 -29.76
CA GLY A 198 2.19 -39.66 -28.40
C GLY A 198 1.78 -40.90 -27.64
N SER A 199 2.50 -42.02 -27.74
CA SER A 199 2.19 -43.25 -26.98
C SER A 199 3.43 -43.89 -26.34
N CYS A 200 3.29 -44.45 -25.14
CA CYS A 200 4.41 -45.10 -24.46
C CYS A 200 4.76 -46.43 -25.15
N VAL A 201 6.00 -46.57 -25.65
CA VAL A 201 6.44 -47.75 -26.42
C VAL A 201 7.64 -48.46 -25.79
N THR A 202 7.79 -49.76 -26.09
CA THR A 202 8.90 -50.61 -25.63
C THR A 202 9.63 -51.26 -26.81
N GLY A 203 10.78 -50.70 -27.20
CA GLY A 203 11.77 -51.32 -28.11
C GLY A 203 11.50 -51.14 -29.61
N VAL A 204 12.56 -50.79 -30.35
CA VAL A 204 12.56 -50.58 -31.82
C VAL A 204 12.66 -51.90 -32.59
N PRO A 205 12.03 -52.00 -33.78
CA PRO A 205 12.73 -52.59 -34.92
C PRO A 205 12.53 -51.87 -36.26
N ASP A 206 13.56 -52.01 -37.10
CA ASP A 206 13.75 -51.48 -38.45
C ASP A 206 13.41 -52.54 -39.54
N GLY A 207 12.98 -52.08 -40.73
CA GLY A 207 13.00 -52.80 -42.03
C GLY A 207 11.80 -53.71 -42.39
N GLY A 208 11.27 -53.76 -43.61
CA GLY A 208 11.59 -53.15 -44.92
C GLY A 208 11.00 -54.01 -46.06
N ALA A 209 10.69 -53.42 -47.23
CA ALA A 209 10.35 -54.11 -48.48
C ALA A 209 11.24 -53.60 -49.65
N GLY A 210 11.51 -54.46 -50.65
CA GLY A 210 12.75 -54.50 -51.45
C GLY A 210 12.91 -53.59 -52.70
N PRO A 211 14.07 -53.69 -53.39
CA PRO A 211 14.71 -52.62 -54.19
C PRO A 211 14.27 -52.49 -55.66
N GLY A 212 13.24 -53.24 -56.09
CA GLY A 212 12.90 -53.34 -57.52
C GLY A 212 11.98 -52.25 -58.06
N ALA A 213 11.30 -51.51 -57.19
CA ALA A 213 10.34 -50.48 -57.57
C ALA A 213 10.98 -49.08 -57.73
N CYS A 214 12.04 -48.79 -56.97
CA CYS A 214 12.61 -47.43 -56.83
C CYS A 214 13.49 -46.91 -57.97
N ALA A 215 13.49 -47.57 -59.14
CA ALA A 215 14.39 -47.25 -60.26
C ALA A 215 13.96 -47.93 -61.58
N ASN A 216 12.66 -48.00 -61.86
CA ASN A 216 12.12 -48.68 -63.03
C ASN A 216 11.55 -47.71 -64.09
N GLY A 217 11.59 -46.40 -63.85
CA GLY A 217 11.17 -45.37 -64.80
C GLY A 217 9.65 -45.22 -64.94
N VAL A 218 8.87 -45.86 -64.05
CA VAL A 218 7.40 -45.78 -64.04
C VAL A 218 6.90 -45.55 -62.62
N LYS A 219 5.95 -44.62 -62.44
CA LYS A 219 5.30 -44.42 -61.14
C LYS A 219 4.44 -45.64 -60.80
N ASP A 220 4.93 -46.49 -59.91
CA ASP A 220 4.20 -47.64 -59.38
C ASP A 220 3.71 -47.40 -57.93
N SER A 221 3.07 -48.39 -57.32
CA SER A 221 2.40 -48.23 -56.02
C SER A 221 3.36 -48.02 -54.83
N ALA A 222 4.67 -48.13 -55.03
CA ALA A 222 5.66 -47.91 -53.99
C ALA A 222 6.13 -46.45 -53.89
N GLU A 223 5.75 -45.58 -54.83
CA GLU A 223 6.39 -44.26 -55.03
C GLU A 223 5.41 -43.08 -55.06
N SER A 224 5.85 -41.93 -54.56
CA SER A 224 5.07 -40.69 -54.59
C SER A 224 5.27 -39.91 -55.90
N ASP A 225 6.38 -40.11 -56.59
CA ASP A 225 6.68 -39.68 -57.96
C ASP A 225 7.57 -40.71 -58.65
N VAL A 226 7.76 -40.64 -59.98
CA VAL A 226 8.56 -41.63 -60.73
C VAL A 226 9.95 -41.80 -60.12
N ASP A 227 10.27 -43.01 -59.66
CA ASP A 227 11.53 -43.40 -59.03
C ASP A 227 11.85 -42.70 -57.68
N CYS A 228 10.89 -42.04 -57.01
CA CYS A 228 11.12 -41.36 -55.71
C CYS A 228 9.88 -41.18 -54.80
N GLY A 229 10.13 -41.01 -53.50
CA GLY A 229 9.10 -40.84 -52.46
C GLY A 229 8.37 -42.14 -52.09
N GLY A 230 7.50 -42.11 -51.08
CA GLY A 230 6.80 -43.31 -50.62
C GLY A 230 7.71 -44.26 -49.84
N ALA A 231 8.02 -45.42 -50.42
CA ALA A 231 9.00 -46.38 -49.91
C ALA A 231 10.42 -46.16 -50.49
N CYS A 232 10.57 -45.20 -51.41
CA CYS A 232 11.83 -44.85 -52.07
C CYS A 232 12.45 -43.57 -51.49
N GLY A 233 13.66 -43.21 -51.93
CA GLY A 233 14.39 -42.02 -51.44
C GLY A 233 13.65 -40.69 -51.74
N ALA A 234 13.93 -39.65 -50.95
CA ALA A 234 13.22 -38.37 -51.03
C ALA A 234 13.42 -37.63 -52.37
N CYS A 235 12.34 -37.06 -52.90
CA CYS A 235 12.29 -36.30 -54.14
C CYS A 235 12.85 -34.87 -53.99
N ALA A 236 13.62 -34.42 -54.97
CA ALA A 236 14.13 -33.04 -55.05
C ALA A 236 13.24 -32.20 -56.01
N GLY A 237 12.17 -31.60 -55.47
CA GLY A 237 11.29 -30.68 -56.22
C GLY A 237 10.17 -31.35 -57.04
N ALA A 238 9.94 -32.65 -56.83
CA ALA A 238 8.94 -33.47 -57.52
C ALA A 238 7.62 -33.57 -56.70
N ALA A 239 6.67 -34.38 -57.19
CA ALA A 239 5.41 -34.61 -56.50
C ALA A 239 5.61 -35.34 -55.15
N CYS A 240 4.80 -34.99 -54.17
CA CYS A 240 4.90 -35.57 -52.82
C CYS A 240 3.51 -35.77 -52.24
N THR A 241 3.38 -36.79 -51.38
CA THR A 241 2.12 -37.05 -50.65
C THR A 241 2.25 -36.77 -49.16
N LYS A 242 3.46 -36.87 -48.62
CA LYS A 242 3.80 -36.55 -47.23
C LYS A 242 5.14 -35.79 -47.15
N PRO A 243 5.37 -34.99 -46.09
CA PRO A 243 6.62 -34.27 -45.84
C PRO A 243 7.90 -35.10 -46.05
N SER A 244 7.93 -36.35 -45.58
CA SER A 244 9.11 -37.23 -45.71
C SER A 244 9.48 -37.59 -47.15
N ASP A 245 8.57 -37.41 -48.11
CA ASP A 245 8.84 -37.64 -49.52
C ASP A 245 9.72 -36.54 -50.11
N CYS A 246 9.93 -35.42 -49.41
CA CYS A 246 10.70 -34.27 -49.88
C CYS A 246 12.03 -34.16 -49.16
N ALA A 247 13.10 -33.89 -49.89
CA ALA A 247 14.41 -33.61 -49.29
C ALA A 247 14.39 -32.35 -48.37
N SER A 248 13.46 -31.43 -48.61
CA SER A 248 13.21 -30.26 -47.75
C SER A 248 12.32 -30.55 -46.54
N HIS A 249 11.73 -31.75 -46.47
CA HIS A 249 10.64 -32.09 -45.54
C HIS A 249 9.39 -31.20 -45.64
N VAL A 250 9.25 -30.40 -46.70
CA VAL A 250 8.09 -29.53 -46.91
C VAL A 250 7.35 -29.97 -48.18
N CYS A 251 6.21 -30.62 -47.98
CA CYS A 251 5.29 -31.01 -49.07
C CYS A 251 4.05 -30.11 -49.06
N THR A 252 3.98 -29.15 -49.98
CA THR A 252 2.87 -28.19 -50.06
C THR A 252 2.24 -28.26 -51.45
N ALA A 253 0.91 -28.35 -51.50
CA ALA A 253 0.17 -28.54 -52.77
C ALA A 253 0.68 -29.73 -53.61
N GLN A 254 1.01 -30.84 -52.94
CA GLN A 254 1.54 -32.07 -53.54
C GLN A 254 2.89 -31.88 -54.27
N LYS A 255 3.68 -30.85 -53.90
CA LYS A 255 5.01 -30.60 -54.46
C LYS A 255 6.02 -30.20 -53.37
N CYS A 256 7.25 -30.69 -53.50
CA CYS A 256 8.33 -30.33 -52.59
C CYS A 256 8.73 -28.86 -52.75
N SER A 257 8.68 -28.10 -51.65
CA SER A 257 8.98 -26.66 -51.59
C SER A 257 10.22 -26.36 -50.75
N ALA A 258 10.84 -25.19 -50.94
CA ALA A 258 12.03 -24.78 -50.20
C ALA A 258 11.69 -24.42 -48.72
N PRO A 259 12.61 -24.70 -47.77
CA PRO A 259 12.43 -24.39 -46.34
C PRO A 259 12.26 -22.88 -46.09
N SER A 260 11.44 -22.49 -45.12
CA SER A 260 11.17 -21.09 -44.76
C SER A 260 11.08 -20.88 -43.24
N CYS A 261 11.45 -19.67 -42.76
CA CYS A 261 11.50 -19.28 -41.34
C CYS A 261 10.14 -19.20 -40.60
N GLY A 262 9.14 -19.95 -41.03
CA GLY A 262 7.78 -19.96 -40.50
C GLY A 262 6.97 -21.15 -41.01
N ASP A 263 7.64 -22.22 -41.43
CA ASP A 263 7.02 -23.44 -41.93
C ASP A 263 6.76 -24.49 -40.82
N GLY A 264 7.11 -24.18 -39.57
CA GLY A 264 6.84 -25.00 -38.41
C GLY A 264 7.84 -26.14 -38.22
N LEU A 265 8.94 -26.16 -38.99
CA LEU A 265 9.96 -27.20 -38.95
C LEU A 265 11.35 -26.58 -38.78
N GLN A 266 12.16 -27.13 -37.86
CA GLN A 266 13.56 -26.73 -37.74
C GLN A 266 14.37 -27.22 -38.96
N ASN A 267 14.48 -26.38 -39.99
CA ASN A 267 15.15 -26.72 -41.25
C ASN A 267 15.97 -25.52 -41.78
N GLY A 268 16.71 -25.72 -42.87
CA GLY A 268 17.53 -24.65 -43.44
C GLY A 268 18.64 -24.15 -42.49
N THR A 269 18.66 -22.84 -42.17
CA THR A 269 19.68 -22.23 -41.28
C THR A 269 19.23 -22.09 -39.83
N GLU A 270 18.06 -22.59 -39.47
CA GLU A 270 17.45 -22.37 -38.16
C GLU A 270 18.16 -23.09 -37.01
N SER A 271 18.35 -22.39 -35.90
CA SER A 271 18.93 -22.98 -34.68
C SER A 271 17.86 -23.58 -33.75
N ASP A 272 16.58 -23.21 -33.93
CA ASP A 272 15.39 -23.82 -33.33
C ASP A 272 14.18 -23.55 -34.25
N ILE A 273 13.05 -24.23 -34.07
CA ILE A 273 11.88 -24.19 -34.96
C ILE A 273 11.50 -22.72 -35.27
N ASP A 274 11.61 -22.37 -36.56
CA ASP A 274 11.31 -21.07 -37.17
C ASP A 274 12.14 -19.88 -36.64
N CYS A 275 13.30 -20.11 -36.02
CA CYS A 275 14.14 -19.04 -35.49
C CYS A 275 15.65 -19.35 -35.50
N GLY A 276 16.44 -18.28 -35.45
CA GLY A 276 17.90 -18.32 -35.36
C GLY A 276 18.61 -18.54 -36.70
N GLY A 277 19.93 -18.58 -36.66
CA GLY A 277 20.76 -18.58 -37.87
C GLY A 277 20.86 -17.20 -38.54
N THR A 278 21.37 -17.18 -39.77
CA THR A 278 21.72 -15.92 -40.45
C THR A 278 20.56 -15.23 -41.16
N SER A 279 19.44 -15.93 -41.36
CA SER A 279 18.33 -15.46 -42.20
C SER A 279 16.95 -15.43 -41.52
N CYS A 280 16.81 -16.02 -40.33
CA CYS A 280 15.54 -16.07 -39.59
C CYS A 280 15.54 -15.13 -38.35
N PRO A 281 14.34 -14.79 -37.81
CA PRO A 281 14.22 -14.00 -36.58
C PRO A 281 14.92 -14.67 -35.40
N LYS A 282 15.44 -13.90 -34.44
CA LYS A 282 16.16 -14.44 -33.29
C LYS A 282 15.24 -15.25 -32.35
N CYS A 283 15.77 -16.32 -31.79
CA CYS A 283 15.12 -17.20 -30.84
C CYS A 283 15.01 -16.56 -29.44
N PRO A 284 13.81 -16.43 -28.85
CA PRO A 284 13.64 -16.00 -27.45
C PRO A 284 13.97 -17.14 -26.47
N ALA A 285 14.49 -16.80 -25.28
CA ALA A 285 14.72 -17.79 -24.22
C ALA A 285 13.40 -18.49 -23.81
N PRO A 286 13.35 -19.83 -23.65
CA PRO A 286 14.47 -20.79 -23.63
C PRO A 286 14.61 -21.61 -24.93
N LYS A 287 14.50 -21.01 -26.11
CA LYS A 287 14.68 -21.70 -27.39
C LYS A 287 16.15 -22.05 -27.69
N GLY A 288 16.38 -23.03 -28.55
CA GLY A 288 17.68 -23.52 -28.99
C GLY A 288 18.51 -22.49 -29.78
N CYS A 289 19.83 -22.56 -29.63
CA CYS A 289 20.77 -21.66 -30.29
C CYS A 289 22.10 -22.36 -30.56
N TRP A 290 22.81 -21.91 -31.60
CA TRP A 290 24.19 -22.33 -31.85
C TRP A 290 25.19 -21.24 -31.45
N THR A 291 24.77 -19.98 -31.55
CA THR A 291 25.59 -18.81 -31.24
C THR A 291 24.76 -17.73 -30.54
N ALA A 292 25.44 -16.81 -29.86
CA ALA A 292 24.78 -15.69 -29.18
C ALA A 292 23.94 -14.78 -30.11
N SER A 293 24.29 -14.70 -31.40
CA SER A 293 23.52 -13.93 -32.38
C SER A 293 22.16 -14.55 -32.69
N ASP A 294 21.98 -15.84 -32.44
CA ASP A 294 20.73 -16.55 -32.65
C ASP A 294 19.69 -16.20 -31.57
N CYS A 295 20.11 -15.69 -30.42
CA CYS A 295 19.23 -15.37 -29.28
C CYS A 295 18.75 -13.93 -29.26
N ALA A 296 17.48 -13.72 -28.97
CA ALA A 296 16.90 -12.39 -28.80
C ALA A 296 17.56 -11.63 -27.63
N GLU A 297 17.89 -12.35 -26.56
CA GLU A 297 18.58 -11.88 -25.35
C GLU A 297 20.10 -11.79 -25.53
N GLY A 298 20.64 -12.29 -26.64
CA GLY A 298 22.06 -12.21 -26.97
C GLY A 298 22.98 -13.16 -26.19
N LYS A 299 22.43 -14.16 -25.47
CA LYS A 299 23.21 -15.15 -24.70
C LYS A 299 22.75 -16.57 -25.01
N CYS A 300 23.65 -17.35 -25.60
CA CYS A 300 23.48 -18.77 -25.86
C CYS A 300 24.36 -19.57 -24.90
N ALA A 301 23.76 -20.33 -23.98
CA ALA A 301 24.48 -21.14 -23.00
C ALA A 301 23.98 -22.59 -23.06
N ALA A 302 24.91 -23.55 -23.17
CA ALA A 302 24.60 -24.98 -23.30
C ALA A 302 23.62 -25.33 -24.44
N GLY A 303 23.61 -24.55 -25.52
CA GLY A 303 22.72 -24.76 -26.67
C GLY A 303 21.31 -24.18 -26.51
N THR A 304 21.07 -23.39 -25.46
CA THR A 304 19.78 -22.76 -25.17
C THR A 304 19.95 -21.25 -24.94
N CYS A 305 19.02 -20.45 -25.46
CA CYS A 305 18.95 -19.03 -25.14
C CYS A 305 18.55 -18.87 -23.68
N THR A 306 19.35 -18.16 -22.90
CA THR A 306 19.13 -17.98 -21.46
C THR A 306 18.80 -16.53 -21.13
N THR A 307 17.91 -16.32 -20.17
CA THR A 307 17.69 -14.99 -19.60
C THR A 307 18.93 -14.50 -18.85
N PRO A 308 19.22 -13.20 -18.82
CA PRO A 308 20.30 -12.65 -17.99
C PRO A 308 20.01 -12.92 -16.50
N GLY A 309 21.04 -13.26 -15.72
CA GLY A 309 20.88 -13.78 -14.36
C GLY A 309 21.44 -12.85 -13.30
N CYS A 310 20.74 -12.74 -12.15
CA CYS A 310 21.09 -11.94 -10.97
C CYS A 310 22.43 -12.28 -10.27
N THR A 311 23.32 -13.04 -10.90
CA THR A 311 24.62 -13.50 -10.36
C THR A 311 25.64 -13.76 -11.48
N ASP A 312 25.42 -13.23 -12.68
CA ASP A 312 26.22 -13.53 -13.87
C ASP A 312 27.42 -12.59 -14.09
N GLY A 313 27.66 -11.67 -13.16
CA GLY A 313 28.81 -10.78 -13.14
C GLY A 313 28.64 -9.59 -14.08
N THR A 314 27.47 -9.42 -14.70
CA THR A 314 27.21 -8.35 -15.67
C THR A 314 25.89 -7.66 -15.38
N LYS A 315 25.89 -6.31 -15.38
CA LYS A 315 24.66 -5.53 -15.21
C LYS A 315 23.71 -5.82 -16.37
N SER A 316 22.70 -6.64 -16.13
CA SER A 316 21.83 -7.17 -17.18
C SER A 316 20.39 -7.38 -16.69
N GLY A 317 19.43 -7.45 -17.62
CA GLY A 317 18.01 -7.52 -17.25
C GLY A 317 17.52 -6.25 -16.52
N ASN A 318 16.76 -6.44 -15.42
CA ASN A 318 16.18 -5.35 -14.62
C ASN A 318 17.13 -4.80 -13.54
N GLU A 319 18.35 -5.31 -13.43
CA GLU A 319 19.33 -4.93 -12.42
C GLU A 319 19.63 -3.42 -12.38
N THR A 320 19.76 -2.88 -11.17
CA THR A 320 20.16 -1.48 -10.97
C THR A 320 21.66 -1.31 -10.74
N ASP A 321 22.35 -2.37 -10.35
CA ASP A 321 23.82 -2.54 -10.44
C ASP A 321 24.15 -4.02 -10.68
N ILE A 322 25.41 -4.34 -11.01
CA ILE A 322 25.86 -5.70 -11.35
C ILE A 322 25.33 -6.71 -10.33
N ASP A 323 24.48 -7.64 -10.78
CA ASP A 323 23.91 -8.74 -10.01
C ASP A 323 23.00 -8.33 -8.84
N CYS A 324 22.46 -7.10 -8.83
CA CYS A 324 21.62 -6.62 -7.73
C CYS A 324 20.57 -5.56 -8.11
N GLY A 325 19.55 -5.44 -7.27
CA GLY A 325 18.44 -4.48 -7.40
C GLY A 325 17.47 -4.81 -8.53
N GLY A 326 16.57 -3.88 -8.85
CA GLY A 326 15.61 -4.05 -9.94
C GLY A 326 14.37 -4.87 -9.57
N GLY A 327 14.12 -5.06 -8.27
CA GLY A 327 12.98 -5.80 -7.72
C GLY A 327 12.95 -7.31 -7.98
N GLN A 328 13.80 -7.83 -8.88
CA GLN A 328 13.95 -9.26 -9.17
C GLN A 328 15.22 -9.86 -8.56
N CYS A 329 16.26 -9.05 -8.39
CA CYS A 329 17.52 -9.46 -7.77
C CYS A 329 17.59 -8.98 -6.31
N SER A 330 18.49 -9.58 -5.53
CA SER A 330 18.77 -9.17 -4.15
C SER A 330 19.11 -7.67 -4.09
N PRO A 331 18.73 -6.95 -3.02
CA PRO A 331 19.08 -5.55 -2.88
C PRO A 331 20.59 -5.31 -2.91
N CYS A 332 20.98 -4.22 -3.55
CA CYS A 332 22.34 -3.77 -3.71
C CYS A 332 22.94 -3.27 -2.38
N ALA A 333 24.22 -3.59 -2.17
CA ALA A 333 25.00 -3.11 -1.03
C ALA A 333 25.32 -1.61 -1.13
N ASP A 334 25.76 -1.01 -0.03
CA ASP A 334 26.13 0.41 0.00
C ASP A 334 27.20 0.76 -1.05
N GLY A 335 27.02 1.90 -1.71
CA GLY A 335 27.87 2.40 -2.79
C GLY A 335 27.52 1.88 -4.19
N LYS A 336 26.64 0.89 -4.31
CA LYS A 336 26.17 0.32 -5.58
C LYS A 336 25.03 1.13 -6.20
N GLY A 337 24.84 1.00 -7.51
CA GLY A 337 23.80 1.65 -8.30
C GLY A 337 22.39 1.23 -7.92
N CYS A 338 21.46 2.19 -7.91
CA CYS A 338 20.06 1.94 -7.57
C CYS A 338 19.11 2.83 -8.38
N GLY A 339 17.89 2.37 -8.60
CA GLY A 339 16.78 3.11 -9.21
C GLY A 339 15.70 3.52 -8.20
N ALA A 340 15.53 2.76 -7.14
CA ALA A 340 14.58 2.95 -6.05
C ALA A 340 15.18 2.54 -4.69
N ASN A 341 14.61 3.02 -3.60
CA ASN A 341 15.02 2.67 -2.24
C ASN A 341 15.00 1.15 -1.98
N ALA A 342 14.03 0.44 -2.57
CA ALA A 342 13.93 -1.01 -2.47
C ALA A 342 15.11 -1.76 -3.15
N ASP A 343 15.83 -1.10 -4.05
CA ASP A 343 17.02 -1.68 -4.67
C ASP A 343 18.21 -1.71 -3.72
N CYS A 344 18.14 -1.08 -2.54
CA CYS A 344 19.25 -1.00 -1.61
C CYS A 344 18.98 -1.81 -0.35
N SER A 345 19.96 -2.59 0.12
CA SER A 345 19.88 -3.32 1.39
C SER A 345 19.64 -2.39 2.59
N SER A 346 20.08 -1.14 2.47
CA SER A 346 19.86 -0.08 3.44
C SER A 346 18.50 0.61 3.34
N GLY A 347 17.72 0.36 2.28
CA GLY A 347 16.50 1.09 1.98
C GLY A 347 16.71 2.53 1.52
N ALA A 348 17.95 2.94 1.20
CA ALA A 348 18.27 4.33 0.85
C ALA A 348 19.00 4.41 -0.51
N CYS A 349 18.25 4.75 -1.56
CA CYS A 349 18.78 5.06 -2.88
C CYS A 349 18.88 6.58 -3.06
N VAL A 350 20.09 7.14 -2.97
CA VAL A 350 20.32 8.58 -3.06
C VAL A 350 21.28 8.87 -4.20
N ALA A 351 20.86 9.75 -5.13
CA ALA A 351 21.63 10.10 -6.31
C ALA A 351 22.07 8.86 -7.14
N LYS A 352 21.16 7.89 -7.29
CA LYS A 352 21.39 6.60 -7.97
C LYS A 352 22.47 5.72 -7.33
N ALA A 353 22.79 5.91 -6.06
CA ALA A 353 23.67 5.05 -5.30
C ALA A 353 23.08 4.68 -3.93
N CYS A 354 23.25 3.43 -3.52
CA CYS A 354 22.85 2.95 -2.21
C CYS A 354 23.71 3.61 -1.12
N LYS A 355 23.06 4.17 -0.11
CA LYS A 355 23.73 4.80 1.05
C LYS A 355 23.62 3.92 2.28
N PRO A 356 24.60 3.93 3.19
CA PRO A 356 24.51 3.19 4.44
C PRO A 356 23.21 3.44 5.18
N ALA A 357 22.66 2.39 5.79
CA ALA A 357 21.56 2.53 6.72
C ALA A 357 22.04 3.37 7.90
N GLY A 358 21.42 4.54 8.11
CA GLY A 358 21.54 5.28 9.35
C GLY A 358 21.02 4.46 10.53
N PRO A 359 21.32 4.86 11.77
CA PRO A 359 20.76 4.18 12.94
C PRO A 359 19.23 4.25 12.88
N SER A 360 18.55 3.18 13.34
CA SER A 360 17.08 3.09 13.32
C SER A 360 16.41 4.27 14.04
N THR A 361 17.08 4.78 15.08
CA THR A 361 16.74 6.04 15.74
C THR A 361 17.85 7.06 15.50
N TRP A 362 17.49 8.26 15.04
CA TRP A 362 18.43 9.37 14.81
C TRP A 362 17.77 10.71 15.14
N VAL A 363 18.60 11.71 15.46
CA VAL A 363 18.16 13.07 15.79
C VAL A 363 19.07 14.09 15.10
N GLU A 364 18.46 15.08 14.45
CA GLU A 364 19.14 16.20 13.82
C GLU A 364 18.86 17.49 14.63
N ALA A 365 19.93 18.18 15.04
CA ALA A 365 19.83 19.41 15.82
C ALA A 365 19.95 20.66 14.94
N ILE A 366 18.97 21.55 15.06
CA ILE A 366 18.81 22.75 14.26
C ILE A 366 18.58 24.00 15.13
N VAL A 367 18.36 25.14 14.48
CA VAL A 367 18.00 26.40 15.15
C VAL A 367 16.59 26.81 14.76
N GLY A 368 15.80 27.24 15.75
CA GLY A 368 14.50 27.87 15.53
C GLY A 368 13.31 26.89 15.57
N THR A 369 12.33 26.98 14.68
CA THR A 369 11.06 26.22 14.83
C THR A 369 10.92 25.14 13.77
N PRO A 370 10.99 23.84 14.13
CA PRO A 370 10.77 22.76 13.20
C PRO A 370 9.29 22.35 13.11
N ARG A 371 8.99 21.63 12.04
CA ARG A 371 7.82 20.78 11.85
C ARG A 371 8.23 19.53 11.10
N VAL A 372 7.55 18.43 11.37
CA VAL A 372 7.68 17.18 10.64
C VAL A 372 6.32 16.64 10.22
N VAL A 373 6.29 16.08 9.03
CA VAL A 373 5.19 15.29 8.48
C VAL A 373 5.76 14.09 7.73
N ALA A 374 4.93 13.08 7.48
CA ALA A 374 5.32 11.94 6.66
C ALA A 374 4.71 12.06 5.27
N ASP A 375 5.45 11.60 4.26
CA ASP A 375 4.89 11.45 2.91
C ASP A 375 4.22 10.07 2.72
N PRO A 376 3.41 9.89 1.66
CA PRO A 376 2.76 8.61 1.37
C PRO A 376 3.74 7.44 1.08
N ALA A 377 5.01 7.74 0.78
CA ALA A 377 6.04 6.74 0.56
C ALA A 377 6.79 6.36 1.86
N GLY A 378 6.35 6.89 3.01
CA GLY A 378 6.95 6.60 4.32
C GLY A 378 8.25 7.34 4.58
N ASN A 379 8.54 8.43 3.87
CA ASN A 379 9.67 9.32 4.13
C ASN A 379 9.29 10.40 5.14
N LEU A 380 10.29 10.92 5.85
CA LEU A 380 10.12 12.07 6.73
C LEU A 380 10.32 13.36 5.93
N VAL A 381 9.37 14.28 6.02
CA VAL A 381 9.52 15.66 5.56
C VAL A 381 9.71 16.54 6.78
N ALA A 382 10.89 17.14 6.90
CA ALA A 382 11.21 18.11 7.94
C ALA A 382 11.26 19.52 7.33
N ALA A 383 10.60 20.47 7.96
CA ALA A 383 10.72 21.88 7.63
C ALA A 383 11.14 22.65 8.88
N GLY A 384 11.91 23.72 8.71
CA GLY A 384 12.28 24.56 9.83
C GLY A 384 12.87 25.88 9.38
N THR A 385 13.17 26.74 10.35
CA THR A 385 14.01 27.91 10.14
C THR A 385 15.48 27.52 10.24
N PHE A 386 16.40 28.30 9.67
CA PHE A 386 17.84 28.15 9.88
C PHE A 386 18.56 29.49 9.72
N VAL A 387 19.79 29.53 10.25
CA VAL A 387 20.77 30.59 10.03
C VAL A 387 22.00 30.00 9.34
N THR A 388 22.91 30.85 8.84
CA THR A 388 24.12 30.40 8.13
C THR A 388 24.91 29.34 8.88
N GLY A 389 25.30 28.27 8.18
CA GLY A 389 26.12 27.19 8.73
C GLY A 389 25.34 26.00 9.30
N GLN A 390 24.07 25.84 8.92
CA GLN A 390 23.30 24.64 9.23
C GLN A 390 23.57 23.57 8.15
N ASP A 391 23.91 22.35 8.55
CA ASP A 391 23.88 21.18 7.65
C ASP A 391 22.58 20.42 7.91
N ILE A 392 21.91 19.96 6.86
CA ILE A 392 20.73 19.09 6.95
C ILE A 392 20.96 17.88 6.05
N GLY A 393 21.13 16.70 6.64
CA GLY A 393 21.27 15.45 5.90
C GLY A 393 22.44 15.44 4.90
N GLY A 394 23.55 16.12 5.22
CA GLY A 394 24.75 16.25 4.39
C GLY A 394 24.73 17.42 3.41
N VAL A 395 23.73 18.30 3.49
CA VAL A 395 23.58 19.48 2.64
C VAL A 395 23.83 20.75 3.46
N PRO A 396 24.95 21.47 3.25
CA PRO A 396 25.21 22.72 3.95
C PRO A 396 24.33 23.86 3.42
N LEU A 397 23.67 24.55 4.35
CA LEU A 397 22.78 25.69 4.09
C LEU A 397 23.43 26.99 4.60
N ASN A 398 23.41 28.00 3.74
CA ASN A 398 23.89 29.35 4.04
C ASN A 398 22.74 30.35 3.86
N SER A 399 22.47 31.16 4.88
CA SER A 399 21.45 32.21 4.82
C SER A 399 21.99 33.40 4.04
N SER A 400 21.13 34.06 3.27
CA SER A 400 21.40 35.32 2.58
C SER A 400 21.18 36.55 3.48
N GLY A 401 20.77 36.33 4.73
CA GLY A 401 20.49 37.34 5.76
C GLY A 401 19.22 36.98 6.54
N GLY A 402 19.17 37.25 7.85
CA GLY A 402 18.01 36.89 8.69
C GLY A 402 17.81 35.38 8.88
N ASN A 403 16.68 35.01 9.50
CA ASN A 403 16.23 33.63 9.59
C ASN A 403 15.53 33.22 8.28
N GLU A 404 16.06 32.21 7.59
CA GLU A 404 15.45 31.64 6.39
C GLU A 404 14.82 30.28 6.72
N LEU A 405 14.06 29.69 5.79
CA LEU A 405 13.44 28.38 5.96
C LEU A 405 14.15 27.31 5.14
N PHE A 406 14.11 26.08 5.61
CA PHE A 406 14.48 24.90 4.85
C PHE A 406 13.32 23.92 4.81
N VAL A 407 13.32 23.08 3.78
CA VAL A 407 12.49 21.88 3.68
C VAL A 407 13.40 20.75 3.23
N ALA A 408 13.39 19.66 3.97
CA ALA A 408 14.17 18.48 3.71
C ALA A 408 13.24 17.28 3.63
N LYS A 409 13.34 16.53 2.53
CA LYS A 409 12.75 15.20 2.42
C LYS A 409 13.83 14.18 2.68
N LEU A 410 13.62 13.34 3.69
CA LEU A 410 14.59 12.42 4.23
C LEU A 410 14.03 11.00 4.18
N THR A 411 14.88 10.04 3.84
CA THR A 411 14.57 8.62 4.03
C THR A 411 14.34 8.33 5.52
N PRO A 412 13.67 7.22 5.89
CA PRO A 412 13.57 6.77 7.29
C PRO A 412 14.93 6.64 7.98
N ALA A 413 15.99 6.34 7.22
CA ALA A 413 17.36 6.24 7.71
C ALA A 413 18.05 7.60 7.93
N GLY A 414 17.39 8.73 7.63
CA GLY A 414 17.93 10.07 7.81
C GLY A 414 18.77 10.60 6.65
N ALA A 415 18.98 9.79 5.60
CA ALA A 415 19.65 10.27 4.39
C ALA A 415 18.75 11.23 3.60
N SER A 416 19.31 12.35 3.13
CA SER A 416 18.56 13.33 2.34
C SER A 416 18.22 12.79 0.94
N LEU A 417 16.94 12.91 0.58
CA LEU A 417 16.47 12.74 -0.81
C LEU A 417 16.63 14.07 -1.55
N TRP A 418 16.21 15.15 -0.91
CA TRP A 418 16.50 16.53 -1.32
C TRP A 418 16.36 17.47 -0.13
N VAL A 419 17.06 18.59 -0.20
CA VAL A 419 16.95 19.71 0.75
C VAL A 419 16.86 20.99 -0.07
N VAL A 420 15.87 21.81 0.25
CA VAL A 420 15.67 23.10 -0.39
C VAL A 420 15.60 24.21 0.66
N ARG A 421 16.04 25.39 0.24
CA ARG A 421 16.09 26.61 1.04
C ARG A 421 15.06 27.59 0.51
N LEU A 422 14.23 28.13 1.39
CA LEU A 422 13.21 29.14 1.10
C LEU A 422 13.51 30.38 1.93
N GLY A 423 13.67 31.55 1.32
CA GLY A 423 13.76 32.77 2.09
C GLY A 423 14.28 33.99 1.33
N GLY A 424 14.30 35.12 2.00
CA GLY A 424 14.78 36.40 1.48
C GLY A 424 15.87 37.02 2.34
N THR A 425 16.04 38.33 2.24
CA THR A 425 16.97 39.10 3.09
C THR A 425 16.40 39.43 4.48
N GLY A 426 15.13 39.10 4.72
CA GLY A 426 14.42 39.36 5.98
C GLY A 426 14.02 38.07 6.68
N ASP A 427 13.37 38.20 7.84
CA ASP A 427 12.98 37.06 8.66
C ASP A 427 11.74 36.36 8.10
N ASP A 428 11.89 35.06 7.82
CA ASP A 428 10.84 34.17 7.38
C ASP A 428 10.46 33.19 8.50
N GLN A 429 9.17 32.91 8.63
CA GLN A 429 8.63 32.07 9.69
C GLN A 429 7.87 30.90 9.09
N LEU A 430 8.32 29.69 9.42
CA LEU A 430 7.56 28.47 9.20
C LEU A 430 6.38 28.44 10.18
N VAL A 431 5.20 28.13 9.64
CA VAL A 431 3.99 27.94 10.43
C VAL A 431 3.63 26.47 10.46
N ASP A 432 3.46 25.87 9.28
CA ASP A 432 2.94 24.52 9.13
C ASP A 432 3.37 23.90 7.78
N VAL A 433 3.34 22.58 7.70
CA VAL A 433 3.71 21.80 6.52
C VAL A 433 2.73 20.64 6.33
N SER A 434 2.35 20.38 5.09
CA SER A 434 1.47 19.26 4.73
C SER A 434 1.98 18.58 3.47
N VAL A 435 1.46 17.39 3.18
CA VAL A 435 1.87 16.59 2.00
C VAL A 435 0.63 16.10 1.27
N ASP A 436 0.63 16.22 -0.05
CA ASP A 436 -0.46 15.71 -0.89
C ASP A 436 -0.32 14.21 -1.20
N SER A 437 -1.32 13.62 -1.83
CA SER A 437 -1.34 12.17 -2.13
C SER A 437 -0.21 11.73 -3.08
N LYS A 438 0.42 12.67 -3.79
CA LYS A 438 1.55 12.44 -4.71
C LYS A 438 2.91 12.65 -4.02
N GLY A 439 2.92 12.99 -2.74
CA GLY A 439 4.13 13.28 -1.98
C GLY A 439 4.72 14.68 -2.20
N ASN A 440 3.97 15.59 -2.83
CA ASN A 440 4.38 17.00 -2.95
C ASN A 440 4.21 17.68 -1.60
N VAL A 441 5.15 18.56 -1.27
CA VAL A 441 5.18 19.22 0.03
C VAL A 441 4.57 20.61 -0.07
N ILE A 442 3.61 20.91 0.80
CA ILE A 442 2.98 22.23 0.91
C ILE A 442 3.53 22.88 2.18
N VAL A 443 4.14 24.05 2.02
CA VAL A 443 4.75 24.83 3.10
C VAL A 443 3.95 26.11 3.29
N ALA A 444 3.57 26.39 4.53
CA ALA A 444 2.89 27.60 4.94
C ALA A 444 3.76 28.43 5.88
N GLY A 445 3.72 29.75 5.71
CA GLY A 445 4.52 30.63 6.54
C GLY A 445 4.16 32.10 6.43
N ASN A 446 4.89 32.90 7.20
CA ASN A 446 4.85 34.36 7.17
C ASN A 446 6.22 34.88 6.77
N THR A 447 6.28 36.01 6.06
CA THR A 447 7.53 36.64 5.62
C THR A 447 7.54 38.12 6.01
N ASN A 448 8.71 38.62 6.43
CA ASN A 448 8.99 40.04 6.61
C ASN A 448 10.11 40.46 5.64
N ASN A 449 9.85 41.50 4.85
CA ASN A 449 10.67 41.96 3.71
C ASN A 449 10.74 40.99 2.51
N GLY A 450 9.67 40.21 2.33
CA GLY A 450 9.52 39.29 1.20
C GLY A 450 10.42 38.05 1.31
N ALA A 451 9.95 36.96 0.71
CA ALA A 451 10.71 35.72 0.57
C ALA A 451 10.91 35.39 -0.91
N SER A 452 11.96 34.64 -1.19
CA SER A 452 12.22 34.06 -2.50
C SER A 452 12.45 32.57 -2.40
N PHE A 453 12.07 31.87 -3.45
CA PHE A 453 12.50 30.49 -3.67
C PHE A 453 13.23 30.40 -5.01
N ASP A 454 12.68 29.66 -5.98
CA ASP A 454 13.15 29.71 -7.37
C ASP A 454 12.89 31.10 -8.01
N LYS A 455 11.87 31.79 -7.51
CA LYS A 455 11.50 33.17 -7.87
C LYS A 455 10.95 33.93 -6.64
N PRO A 456 10.85 35.26 -6.69
CA PRO A 456 10.18 36.02 -5.62
C PRO A 456 8.74 35.56 -5.43
N LEU A 457 8.30 35.37 -4.18
CA LEU A 457 6.92 34.91 -3.87
C LEU A 457 5.85 35.98 -4.15
N GLY A 458 6.26 37.23 -4.42
CA GLY A 458 5.37 38.33 -4.80
C GLY A 458 4.90 39.24 -3.67
N CYS A 459 5.40 39.06 -2.44
CA CYS A 459 5.18 40.01 -1.34
C CYS A 459 6.32 41.03 -1.24
N ALA A 460 5.98 42.33 -1.24
CA ALA A 460 6.97 43.41 -1.21
C ALA A 460 7.52 43.72 0.19
N THR A 461 6.75 43.47 1.25
CA THR A 461 7.13 43.74 2.64
C THR A 461 6.71 42.59 3.55
N ARG A 462 5.52 42.65 4.17
CA ARG A 462 4.99 41.59 5.02
C ARG A 462 3.96 40.76 4.26
N GLY A 463 3.93 39.45 4.49
CA GLY A 463 2.91 38.62 3.86
C GLY A 463 2.79 37.21 4.42
N MET A 464 1.66 36.59 4.13
CA MET A 464 1.37 35.17 4.38
C MET A 464 1.58 34.41 3.08
N PHE A 465 2.26 33.27 3.12
CA PHE A 465 2.55 32.51 1.90
C PHE A 465 2.20 31.03 2.02
N ALA A 466 1.95 30.43 0.85
CA ALA A 466 1.87 29.00 0.64
C ALA A 466 2.72 28.62 -0.58
N ILE A 467 3.53 27.59 -0.46
CA ILE A 467 4.38 27.07 -1.54
C ILE A 467 4.12 25.58 -1.68
N LYS A 468 3.95 25.10 -2.92
CA LYS A 468 3.90 23.69 -3.23
C LYS A 468 5.17 23.27 -3.96
N LEU A 469 5.85 22.26 -3.42
CA LEU A 469 7.13 21.73 -3.87
C LEU A 469 6.96 20.32 -4.42
N SER A 470 7.61 20.03 -5.53
CA SER A 470 7.62 18.72 -6.17
C SER A 470 8.20 17.62 -5.28
N ALA A 471 7.56 16.45 -5.29
CA ALA A 471 7.95 15.30 -4.46
C ALA A 471 9.36 14.75 -4.74
N ASP A 472 9.83 14.85 -5.98
CA ASP A 472 11.06 14.23 -6.48
C ASP A 472 12.31 15.07 -6.23
N LYS A 473 12.21 16.40 -6.35
CA LYS A 473 13.36 17.32 -6.32
C LYS A 473 13.19 18.52 -5.40
N GLY A 474 12.00 18.73 -4.84
CA GLY A 474 11.69 19.93 -4.06
C GLY A 474 11.62 21.22 -4.91
N SER A 475 11.60 21.13 -6.25
CA SER A 475 11.41 22.30 -7.13
C SER A 475 10.01 22.90 -7.00
N GLU A 476 9.87 24.21 -7.22
CA GLU A 476 8.60 24.91 -7.07
C GLU A 476 7.57 24.47 -8.13
N LEU A 477 6.41 23.99 -7.68
CA LEU A 477 5.25 23.80 -8.56
C LEU A 477 4.43 25.10 -8.66
N TRP A 478 4.14 25.70 -7.51
CA TRP A 478 3.58 27.03 -7.43
C TRP A 478 3.85 27.67 -6.06
N SER A 479 3.84 28.98 -6.02
CA SER A 479 3.85 29.78 -4.80
C SER A 479 2.75 30.84 -4.83
N ARG A 480 2.22 31.18 -3.66
CA ARG A 480 1.28 32.27 -3.46
C ARG A 480 1.67 33.05 -2.23
N CYS A 481 1.56 34.37 -2.33
CA CYS A 481 1.78 35.26 -1.21
C CYS A 481 0.65 36.30 -1.16
N ILE A 482 0.08 36.46 0.02
CA ILE A 482 -0.92 37.48 0.33
C ILE A 482 -0.18 38.58 1.10
N SER A 483 -0.01 39.72 0.44
CA SER A 483 0.65 40.88 1.05
C SER A 483 -0.23 41.51 2.11
N VAL A 484 0.38 41.93 3.22
CA VAL A 484 -0.26 42.83 4.16
C VAL A 484 -0.40 44.20 3.46
N PRO A 485 -1.63 44.69 3.24
CA PRO A 485 -1.93 45.73 2.26
C PRO A 485 -1.61 47.15 2.74
N ALA A 486 -1.53 47.37 4.06
CA ALA A 486 -1.36 48.67 4.68
C ALA A 486 -0.80 48.52 6.10
N ALA A 487 -0.22 49.59 6.65
CA ALA A 487 0.27 49.61 8.04
C ALA A 487 -0.85 49.46 9.08
N SER A 488 -2.10 49.74 8.71
CA SER A 488 -3.29 49.58 9.55
C SER A 488 -3.98 48.22 9.39
N ALA A 489 -3.31 47.26 8.76
CA ALA A 489 -3.79 45.90 8.56
C ALA A 489 -2.71 44.94 9.05
N ASP A 490 -3.12 43.77 9.52
CA ASP A 490 -2.19 42.69 9.82
C ASP A 490 -2.85 41.33 9.56
N GLY A 491 -2.02 40.34 9.27
CA GLY A 491 -2.44 39.01 8.90
C GLY A 491 -1.36 38.00 9.23
N GLU A 492 -1.78 36.88 9.81
CA GLU A 492 -0.92 35.77 10.18
C GLU A 492 -1.55 34.47 9.70
N GLN A 493 -0.75 33.61 9.07
CA GLN A 493 -1.13 32.25 8.75
C GLN A 493 -0.80 31.33 9.92
N TYR A 494 -1.67 30.35 10.18
CA TYR A 494 -1.56 29.39 11.30
C TYR A 494 -1.51 27.93 10.88
N SER A 495 -2.07 27.57 9.73
CA SER A 495 -2.18 26.18 9.34
C SER A 495 -2.28 25.98 7.84
N VAL A 496 -1.94 24.76 7.39
CA VAL A 496 -2.18 24.28 6.03
C VAL A 496 -2.64 22.82 6.05
N GLY A 497 -3.66 22.52 5.25
CA GLY A 497 -4.18 21.17 5.08
C GLY A 497 -4.43 20.86 3.61
N VAL A 498 -4.48 19.58 3.27
CA VAL A 498 -4.75 19.09 1.91
C VAL A 498 -5.91 18.11 1.95
N ASP A 499 -6.86 18.22 1.01
CA ASP A 499 -7.97 17.28 0.88
C ASP A 499 -7.65 16.06 -0.01
N ALA A 500 -8.59 15.13 -0.13
CA ALA A 500 -8.37 13.90 -0.91
C ALA A 500 -8.25 14.15 -2.43
N ALA A 501 -8.56 15.36 -2.90
CA ALA A 501 -8.38 15.79 -4.29
C ALA A 501 -7.07 16.57 -4.49
N ASP A 502 -6.17 16.56 -3.50
CA ASP A 502 -4.92 17.33 -3.43
C ASP A 502 -5.12 18.86 -3.43
N GLU A 503 -6.32 19.35 -3.11
CA GLU A 503 -6.58 20.79 -3.00
C GLU A 503 -6.09 21.31 -1.66
N VAL A 504 -5.58 22.54 -1.65
CA VAL A 504 -4.85 23.10 -0.51
C VAL A 504 -5.73 24.10 0.24
N TYR A 505 -5.78 23.98 1.56
CA TYR A 505 -6.51 24.87 2.45
C TYR A 505 -5.52 25.55 3.39
N VAL A 506 -5.67 26.86 3.55
CA VAL A 506 -4.87 27.65 4.49
C VAL A 506 -5.77 28.41 5.45
N GLY A 507 -5.35 28.47 6.70
CA GLY A 507 -6.08 29.10 7.78
C GLY A 507 -5.19 30.03 8.57
N GLY A 508 -5.78 31.09 9.11
CA GLY A 508 -5.07 32.10 9.88
C GLY A 508 -5.99 33.17 10.43
N ARG A 509 -5.43 34.30 10.87
CA ARG A 509 -6.18 35.47 11.31
C ARG A 509 -5.79 36.72 10.53
N PHE A 510 -6.70 37.68 10.45
CA PHE A 510 -6.46 38.97 9.81
C PHE A 510 -7.34 40.07 10.41
N TYR A 511 -6.96 41.32 10.19
CA TYR A 511 -7.85 42.47 10.27
C TYR A 511 -7.48 43.49 9.18
N GLY A 512 -8.45 44.24 8.69
CA GLY A 512 -8.33 45.09 7.50
C GLY A 512 -8.75 44.36 6.22
N THR A 513 -8.40 44.93 5.06
CA THR A 513 -8.88 44.49 3.74
C THR A 513 -7.83 43.63 3.02
N PHE A 514 -8.02 42.32 2.94
CA PHE A 514 -7.09 41.40 2.27
C PHE A 514 -7.64 40.88 0.93
N SER A 515 -6.75 40.74 -0.05
CA SER A 515 -7.06 40.16 -1.37
C SER A 515 -6.52 38.73 -1.48
N PHE A 516 -7.43 37.77 -1.58
CA PHE A 516 -7.13 36.36 -1.80
C PHE A 516 -7.38 36.02 -3.27
N GLY A 517 -6.37 36.25 -4.13
CA GLY A 517 -6.46 35.90 -5.55
C GLY A 517 -7.64 36.55 -6.28
N GLY A 518 -8.02 37.77 -5.88
CA GLY A 518 -9.18 38.50 -6.43
C GLY A 518 -10.41 38.51 -5.51
N THR A 519 -10.49 37.58 -4.53
CA THR A 519 -11.52 37.60 -3.49
C THR A 519 -11.13 38.60 -2.40
N GLN A 520 -11.93 39.64 -2.18
CA GLN A 520 -11.68 40.64 -1.12
C GLN A 520 -12.40 40.24 0.17
N LEU A 521 -11.65 40.16 1.27
CA LEU A 521 -12.20 40.03 2.62
C LEU A 521 -11.88 41.29 3.42
N PHE A 522 -12.83 41.77 4.21
CA PHE A 522 -12.63 42.90 5.11
C PHE A 522 -13.26 42.61 6.47
N GLU A 523 -12.47 42.81 7.52
CA GLU A 523 -12.94 42.78 8.90
C GLU A 523 -12.32 43.95 9.68
N ALA A 524 -13.15 44.62 10.50
CA ALA A 524 -12.73 45.78 11.27
C ALA A 524 -11.91 45.41 12.52
N ASN A 525 -12.07 44.19 13.00
CA ASN A 525 -11.34 43.61 14.13
C ASN A 525 -10.69 42.30 13.69
N TRP A 526 -9.89 41.71 14.57
CA TRP A 526 -9.30 40.40 14.32
C TRP A 526 -10.37 39.34 14.05
N ALA A 527 -10.27 38.70 12.90
CA ALA A 527 -11.11 37.59 12.48
C ALA A 527 -10.22 36.44 11.99
N GLY A 528 -10.74 35.22 12.06
CA GLY A 528 -10.12 34.10 11.35
C GLY A 528 -10.40 34.20 9.84
N TYR A 529 -9.63 33.47 9.05
CA TYR A 529 -9.96 33.18 7.66
C TYR A 529 -9.70 31.72 7.33
N LEU A 530 -10.41 31.23 6.32
CA LEU A 530 -10.17 29.95 5.66
C LEU A 530 -10.18 30.20 4.15
N ALA A 531 -9.16 29.74 3.45
CA ALA A 531 -9.07 29.88 2.00
C ALA A 531 -8.67 28.57 1.33
N LYS A 532 -9.27 28.30 0.18
CA LYS A 532 -8.96 27.14 -0.67
C LYS A 532 -8.20 27.57 -1.91
N TYR A 533 -7.18 26.80 -2.24
CA TYR A 533 -6.30 26.96 -3.38
C TYR A 533 -6.35 25.68 -4.23
N SER A 534 -6.39 25.85 -5.54
CA SER A 534 -6.22 24.76 -6.50
C SER A 534 -4.89 24.05 -6.23
N GLY A 535 -4.96 22.74 -6.01
CA GLY A 535 -3.78 21.91 -5.78
C GLY A 535 -2.81 21.90 -6.95
N VAL A 536 -3.35 22.10 -8.16
CA VAL A 536 -2.60 22.08 -9.43
C VAL A 536 -2.00 23.45 -9.75
N THR A 537 -2.81 24.51 -9.68
CA THR A 537 -2.40 25.84 -10.19
C THR A 537 -2.00 26.82 -9.08
N GLY A 538 -2.42 26.57 -7.83
CA GLY A 538 -2.37 27.54 -6.74
C GLY A 538 -3.36 28.70 -6.88
N ALA A 539 -4.30 28.67 -7.85
CA ALA A 539 -5.33 29.70 -7.96
C ALA A 539 -6.29 29.62 -6.75
N VAL A 540 -6.67 30.77 -6.19
CA VAL A 540 -7.65 30.81 -5.08
C VAL A 540 -9.01 30.42 -5.63
N ALA A 541 -9.61 29.37 -5.08
CA ALA A 541 -10.96 28.94 -5.41
C ALA A 541 -12.01 29.77 -4.64
N TRP A 542 -11.79 29.96 -3.34
CA TRP A 542 -12.61 30.80 -2.47
C TRP A 542 -11.84 31.18 -1.20
N ALA A 543 -12.30 32.24 -0.53
CA ALA A 543 -11.85 32.61 0.81
C ALA A 543 -13.06 33.05 1.65
N ARG A 544 -13.08 32.67 2.93
CA ARG A 544 -14.17 32.95 3.88
C ARG A 544 -13.62 33.55 5.17
N PRO A 545 -14.25 34.60 5.72
CA PRO A 545 -13.94 35.08 7.06
C PRO A 545 -14.63 34.20 8.10
N LEU A 546 -13.92 33.90 9.19
CA LEU A 546 -14.45 33.29 10.41
C LEU A 546 -14.53 34.41 11.44
N LYS A 547 -15.70 35.04 11.57
CA LYS A 547 -15.82 36.35 12.21
C LYS A 547 -15.91 36.19 13.72
N THR A 548 -15.11 36.94 14.46
CA THR A 548 -15.28 37.07 15.90
C THR A 548 -16.14 38.29 16.20
N ILE A 549 -17.36 38.07 16.68
CA ILE A 549 -18.29 39.12 17.11
C ILE A 549 -17.98 39.45 18.58
N ASN A 550 -17.70 40.73 18.87
CA ASN A 550 -17.36 41.24 20.21
C ASN A 550 -16.11 40.60 20.87
N GLY A 551 -15.24 39.93 20.12
CA GLY A 551 -14.06 39.25 20.66
C GLY A 551 -12.74 40.03 20.64
N GLY A 552 -12.78 41.34 20.43
CA GLY A 552 -11.60 42.20 20.54
C GLY A 552 -10.41 41.74 19.70
N SER A 553 -9.31 41.35 20.37
CA SER A 553 -8.00 41.05 19.74
C SER A 553 -7.77 39.59 19.36
N VAL A 554 -8.71 38.67 19.66
CA VAL A 554 -8.55 37.24 19.36
C VAL A 554 -9.27 36.89 18.06
N GLY A 555 -8.51 36.62 16.99
CA GLY A 555 -9.04 36.11 15.73
C GLY A 555 -9.19 34.60 15.79
N ALA A 556 -10.37 34.08 15.44
CA ALA A 556 -10.71 32.66 15.47
C ALA A 556 -10.13 31.86 14.28
N GLY A 557 -8.85 32.10 13.96
CA GLY A 557 -8.15 31.43 12.86
C GLY A 557 -7.95 29.93 13.14
N PRO A 558 -8.09 29.04 12.13
CA PRO A 558 -7.81 27.61 12.31
C PRO A 558 -6.36 27.37 12.73
N ARG A 559 -6.16 26.70 13.87
CA ARG A 559 -4.84 26.28 14.37
C ARG A 559 -4.31 25.06 13.65
N ALA A 560 -5.20 24.19 13.19
CA ALA A 560 -4.86 23.07 12.32
C ALA A 560 -6.00 22.79 11.34
N LEU A 561 -5.63 22.25 10.17
CA LEU A 561 -6.54 21.93 9.06
C LEU A 561 -6.27 20.51 8.57
N LEU A 562 -7.34 19.77 8.29
CA LEU A 562 -7.23 18.40 7.80
C LEU A 562 -8.24 18.14 6.69
N GLY A 563 -7.77 17.52 5.60
CA GLY A 563 -8.61 17.06 4.52
C GLY A 563 -9.66 16.04 4.96
N ASP A 564 -10.88 16.21 4.48
CA ASP A 564 -11.97 15.30 4.76
C ASP A 564 -12.81 14.95 3.54
N GLY A 565 -12.31 13.99 2.74
CA GLY A 565 -12.89 13.70 1.44
C GLY A 565 -12.75 14.93 0.53
N SER A 566 -13.87 15.49 0.09
CA SER A 566 -13.92 16.77 -0.65
C SER A 566 -14.07 18.01 0.24
N ASN A 567 -13.99 17.85 1.56
CA ASN A 567 -14.21 18.89 2.56
C ASN A 567 -12.94 19.12 3.37
N VAL A 568 -13.00 20.06 4.32
CA VAL A 568 -11.91 20.35 5.26
C VAL A 568 -12.45 20.44 6.68
N LEU A 569 -11.74 19.84 7.62
CA LEU A 569 -11.93 19.98 9.06
C LEU A 569 -10.97 21.03 9.59
N ALA A 570 -11.45 21.86 10.51
CA ALA A 570 -10.67 22.89 11.19
C ALA A 570 -10.85 22.76 12.70
N VAL A 571 -9.76 22.94 13.43
CA VAL A 571 -9.78 23.15 14.88
C VAL A 571 -9.12 24.48 15.20
N GLY A 572 -9.61 25.16 16.23
CA GLY A 572 -8.96 26.34 16.79
C GLY A 572 -9.69 26.82 18.03
N GLU A 573 -9.37 28.03 18.45
CA GLU A 573 -9.99 28.69 19.59
C GLU A 573 -10.78 29.93 19.16
N PHE A 574 -11.75 30.32 19.98
CA PHE A 574 -12.47 31.58 19.81
C PHE A 574 -12.95 32.13 21.15
N ILE A 575 -13.13 33.45 21.22
CA ILE A 575 -13.79 34.11 22.34
C ILE A 575 -15.10 34.74 21.90
N SER A 576 -15.98 35.01 22.86
CA SER A 576 -17.27 35.66 22.62
C SER A 576 -18.13 34.88 21.62
N THR A 577 -18.43 35.41 20.43
CA THR A 577 -19.21 34.69 19.42
C THR A 577 -18.42 34.52 18.14
N LEU A 578 -18.28 33.29 17.67
CA LEU A 578 -17.69 32.94 16.39
C LEU A 578 -18.77 32.69 15.35
N ASP A 579 -18.77 33.46 14.26
CA ASP A 579 -19.64 33.26 13.10
C ASP A 579 -18.88 32.53 11.98
N LEU A 580 -19.23 31.26 11.78
CA LEU A 580 -18.71 30.36 10.75
C LEU A 580 -19.58 30.44 9.50
N VAL A 581 -19.61 31.61 8.84
CA VAL A 581 -20.38 31.82 7.60
C VAL A 581 -21.88 31.54 7.79
N GLY A 582 -22.48 32.16 8.81
CA GLY A 582 -23.91 32.08 9.14
C GLY A 582 -24.25 31.14 10.30
N LYS A 583 -23.32 30.28 10.73
CA LYS A 583 -23.47 29.45 11.93
C LYS A 583 -22.68 30.04 13.09
N GLN A 584 -23.39 30.45 14.13
CA GLN A 584 -22.76 31.03 15.32
C GLN A 584 -22.47 29.98 16.39
N LEU A 585 -21.26 30.02 16.92
CA LEU A 585 -20.86 29.39 18.17
C LEU A 585 -20.65 30.49 19.21
N VAL A 586 -21.04 30.25 20.45
CA VAL A 586 -20.91 31.22 21.55
C VAL A 586 -20.04 30.60 22.63
N SER A 587 -19.00 31.29 23.05
CA SER A 587 -18.13 30.83 24.13
C SER A 587 -18.89 30.79 25.45
N THR A 588 -18.49 29.91 26.37
CA THR A 588 -19.14 29.79 27.68
C THR A 588 -19.10 31.11 28.44
N VAL A 589 -17.92 31.75 28.43
CA VAL A 589 -17.70 33.07 29.01
C VAL A 589 -17.07 33.97 27.94
N ALA A 590 -17.62 35.16 27.76
CA ALA A 590 -17.31 36.02 26.62
C ALA A 590 -15.84 36.49 26.51
N VAL A 591 -15.07 36.38 27.61
CA VAL A 591 -13.67 36.82 27.69
C VAL A 591 -12.68 35.65 27.73
N THR A 592 -13.16 34.41 27.79
CA THR A 592 -12.31 33.22 27.74
C THR A 592 -12.49 32.50 26.41
N SER A 593 -11.47 31.71 26.06
CA SER A 593 -11.43 30.97 24.81
C SER A 593 -11.99 29.58 24.96
N ASP A 594 -12.79 29.16 23.98
CA ASP A 594 -13.26 27.79 23.84
C ASP A 594 -12.73 27.18 22.54
N VAL A 595 -12.65 25.85 22.52
CA VAL A 595 -12.30 25.10 21.32
C VAL A 595 -13.50 25.08 20.37
N TYR A 596 -13.27 25.34 19.08
CA TYR A 596 -14.20 24.96 18.02
C TYR A 596 -13.63 23.84 17.16
N VAL A 597 -14.52 22.98 16.69
CA VAL A 597 -14.26 22.00 15.64
C VAL A 597 -15.31 22.22 14.58
N ALA A 598 -14.90 22.44 13.33
CA ALA A 598 -15.83 22.74 12.25
C ALA A 598 -15.44 22.05 10.96
N ARG A 599 -16.45 21.63 10.19
CA ARG A 599 -16.31 21.07 8.85
C ARG A 599 -16.83 22.07 7.84
N PHE A 600 -16.04 22.32 6.81
CA PHE A 600 -16.40 23.21 5.71
C PHE A 600 -16.44 22.46 4.39
N SER A 601 -17.44 22.78 3.59
CA SER A 601 -17.58 22.33 2.21
C SER A 601 -16.39 22.79 1.38
N GLY A 602 -15.69 21.86 0.73
CA GLY A 602 -14.59 22.23 -0.16
C GLY A 602 -15.05 22.91 -1.44
N ALA A 603 -16.34 22.85 -1.78
CA ALA A 603 -16.89 23.47 -2.99
C ALA A 603 -16.99 24.99 -2.86
N ASP A 604 -17.41 25.49 -1.69
CA ASP A 604 -17.79 26.89 -1.50
C ASP A 604 -17.41 27.48 -0.13
N GLY A 605 -16.82 26.69 0.76
CA GLY A 605 -16.44 27.10 2.11
C GLY A 605 -17.62 27.29 3.06
N ALA A 606 -18.83 26.81 2.72
CA ALA A 606 -19.95 26.82 3.63
C ALA A 606 -19.72 25.84 4.80
N VAL A 607 -20.14 26.21 6.00
CA VAL A 607 -20.07 25.31 7.16
C VAL A 607 -21.09 24.17 7.01
N ILE A 608 -20.63 22.93 7.15
CA ILE A 608 -21.46 21.73 7.13
C ILE A 608 -21.93 21.42 8.55
N ASP A 609 -20.97 21.29 9.47
CA ASP A 609 -21.22 21.14 10.89
C ASP A 609 -20.11 21.80 11.71
N ALA A 610 -20.41 21.97 13.00
CA ALA A 610 -19.51 22.61 13.94
C ALA A 610 -19.90 22.26 15.37
N ARG A 611 -18.93 22.20 16.25
CA ARG A 611 -19.04 21.95 17.69
C ARG A 611 -18.15 22.93 18.45
N ARG A 612 -18.55 23.20 19.69
CA ARG A 612 -17.77 23.94 20.67
C ARG A 612 -17.50 23.03 21.86
N PHE A 613 -16.30 23.08 22.40
CA PHE A 613 -15.95 22.47 23.67
C PHE A 613 -15.24 23.49 24.55
N GLY A 614 -15.57 23.50 25.83
CA GLY A 614 -14.93 24.35 26.81
C GLY A 614 -15.85 24.81 27.93
N ASP A 615 -15.26 25.43 28.94
CA ASP A 615 -15.93 25.91 30.15
C ASP A 615 -15.63 27.40 30.42
N ALA A 616 -15.61 27.83 31.69
CA ALA A 616 -15.27 29.21 32.04
C ALA A 616 -13.76 29.54 31.95
N GLY A 617 -12.91 28.53 31.76
CA GLY A 617 -11.47 28.64 31.54
C GLY A 617 -11.12 28.90 30.08
N ASN A 618 -9.81 28.87 29.79
CA ASN A 618 -9.28 29.00 28.43
C ASN A 618 -8.94 27.61 27.89
N ASP A 619 -9.59 27.27 26.79
CA ASP A 619 -9.49 25.97 26.14
C ASP A 619 -9.07 26.15 24.68
N LEU A 620 -8.01 25.44 24.29
CA LEU A 620 -7.30 25.65 23.03
C LEU A 620 -7.16 24.31 22.31
N GLY A 621 -7.73 24.20 21.10
CA GLY A 621 -7.43 23.10 20.18
C GLY A 621 -6.23 23.47 19.31
N ARG A 622 -5.19 22.63 19.29
CA ARG A 622 -3.93 22.93 18.60
C ARG A 622 -3.70 22.12 17.34
N ASP A 623 -4.07 20.84 17.35
CA ASP A 623 -3.80 19.91 16.26
C ASP A 623 -4.92 18.88 16.10
N LEU A 624 -5.07 18.33 14.89
CA LEU A 624 -6.00 17.24 14.60
C LEU A 624 -5.43 16.21 13.64
N SER A 625 -5.81 14.94 13.86
CA SER A 625 -5.47 13.84 12.95
C SER A 625 -6.67 12.90 12.78
N LYS A 626 -6.82 12.36 11.58
CA LYS A 626 -7.84 11.34 11.29
C LYS A 626 -7.44 10.01 11.88
N ASP A 627 -8.41 9.27 12.40
CA ASP A 627 -8.30 7.88 12.80
C ASP A 627 -9.21 7.04 11.90
N GLY A 628 -8.68 6.69 10.73
CA GLY A 628 -9.46 6.12 9.64
C GLY A 628 -10.58 7.06 9.14
N ALA A 629 -11.64 6.48 8.58
CA ALA A 629 -12.79 7.23 8.08
C ALA A 629 -13.78 7.65 9.18
N ALA A 630 -13.77 6.96 10.32
CA ALA A 630 -14.78 7.12 11.38
C ALA A 630 -14.31 7.95 12.58
N GLY A 631 -13.00 8.10 12.79
CA GLY A 631 -12.46 8.78 13.96
C GLY A 631 -11.74 10.09 13.63
N LEU A 632 -11.81 11.04 14.55
CA LEU A 632 -11.05 12.29 14.53
C LEU A 632 -10.43 12.50 15.91
N LEU A 633 -9.11 12.68 15.97
CA LEU A 633 -8.38 12.97 17.20
C LEU A 633 -7.98 14.44 17.22
N ILE A 634 -8.09 15.06 18.38
CA ILE A 634 -7.73 16.46 18.62
C ILE A 634 -6.84 16.54 19.86
N ALA A 635 -5.73 17.24 19.71
CA ALA A 635 -4.83 17.60 20.80
C ALA A 635 -5.00 19.07 21.17
N GLY A 636 -4.87 19.35 22.46
CA GLY A 636 -4.92 20.73 22.93
C GLY A 636 -4.67 20.87 24.42
N SER A 637 -5.07 22.02 24.96
CA SER A 637 -4.96 22.33 26.37
C SER A 637 -6.23 22.98 26.91
N PHE A 638 -6.50 22.81 28.20
CA PHE A 638 -7.71 23.33 28.84
C PHE A 638 -7.41 23.84 30.25
N VAL A 639 -8.24 24.75 30.75
CA VAL A 639 -8.20 25.27 32.13
C VAL A 639 -9.56 25.01 32.75
N GLY A 640 -9.59 24.47 33.97
CA GLY A 640 -10.86 24.23 34.67
C GLY A 640 -11.42 22.82 34.46
N GLN A 641 -12.73 22.70 34.31
CA GLN A 641 -13.47 21.44 34.27
C GLN A 641 -14.33 21.37 33.02
N VAL A 642 -13.83 20.69 31.99
CA VAL A 642 -14.48 20.66 30.67
C VAL A 642 -15.22 19.35 30.48
N ASP A 643 -16.52 19.44 30.19
CA ASP A 643 -17.25 18.34 29.54
C ASP A 643 -17.09 18.50 28.03
N PHE A 644 -16.29 17.62 27.43
CA PHE A 644 -16.10 17.55 25.99
C PHE A 644 -17.32 16.94 25.27
N GLY A 645 -18.55 17.06 25.79
CA GLY A 645 -19.78 16.56 25.17
C GLY A 645 -20.01 15.06 25.35
N SER A 646 -19.31 14.41 26.29
CA SER A 646 -19.53 13.00 26.66
C SER A 646 -20.46 12.84 27.86
N GLY A 647 -20.75 13.93 28.58
CA GLY A 647 -21.41 13.90 29.88
C GLY A 647 -20.44 13.54 31.02
N GLN A 648 -19.15 13.39 30.74
CA GLN A 648 -18.09 13.18 31.73
C GLN A 648 -17.18 14.41 31.75
N VAL A 649 -17.07 15.01 32.92
CA VAL A 649 -16.22 16.18 33.16
C VAL A 649 -14.76 15.72 33.28
N VAL A 650 -13.91 16.27 32.43
CA VAL A 650 -12.46 16.13 32.51
C VAL A 650 -11.93 17.26 33.40
N ALA A 651 -11.36 16.91 34.54
CA ALA A 651 -10.88 17.88 35.52
C ALA A 651 -9.42 18.24 35.28
N ASN A 652 -9.12 19.54 35.38
CA ASN A 652 -7.77 20.07 35.46
C ASN A 652 -7.15 19.77 36.84
N GLN A 653 -5.85 19.48 36.87
CA GLN A 653 -5.05 19.07 38.03
C GLN A 653 -4.11 20.18 38.52
N GLY A 654 -4.27 21.42 38.04
CA GLY A 654 -3.35 22.52 38.31
C GLY A 654 -3.74 23.82 37.62
N ASN A 655 -2.91 24.25 36.67
CA ASN A 655 -3.13 25.48 35.91
C ASN A 655 -3.78 25.19 34.56
N THR A 656 -2.97 24.74 33.59
CA THR A 656 -3.40 24.38 32.24
C THR A 656 -2.96 22.96 32.02
N ASP A 657 -3.88 22.12 31.54
CA ASP A 657 -3.61 20.70 31.34
C ASP A 657 -3.78 20.32 29.87
N ALA A 658 -3.07 19.27 29.46
CA ALA A 658 -3.19 18.72 28.12
C ALA A 658 -4.49 17.92 28.00
N PHE A 659 -5.14 17.95 26.83
CA PHE A 659 -6.21 17.01 26.51
C PHE A 659 -5.96 16.25 25.21
N LEU A 660 -6.53 15.05 25.15
CA LEU A 660 -6.68 14.26 23.94
C LEU A 660 -8.17 13.89 23.79
N LEU A 661 -8.78 14.34 22.70
CA LEU A 661 -10.20 14.19 22.40
C LEU A 661 -10.38 13.33 21.16
N LYS A 662 -11.21 12.29 21.24
CA LYS A 662 -11.67 11.53 20.07
C LYS A 662 -13.13 11.84 19.78
N LEU A 663 -13.40 12.25 18.54
CA LEU A 663 -14.73 12.44 17.99
C LEU A 663 -15.01 11.36 16.94
N ASP A 664 -16.29 11.03 16.78
CA ASP A 664 -16.81 10.45 15.55
C ASP A 664 -16.65 11.48 14.44
N ALA A 665 -15.90 11.14 13.39
CA ALA A 665 -15.58 12.07 12.33
C ALA A 665 -16.86 12.55 11.61
N ALA A 666 -17.82 11.66 11.35
CA ALA A 666 -19.01 11.98 10.55
C ALA A 666 -20.00 12.92 11.26
N THR A 667 -20.10 12.83 12.59
CA THR A 667 -21.09 13.55 13.39
C THR A 667 -20.49 14.58 14.36
N LEU A 668 -19.16 14.59 14.50
CA LEU A 668 -18.42 15.37 15.50
C LEU A 668 -18.92 15.15 16.93
N THR A 669 -19.48 13.99 17.24
CA THR A 669 -19.87 13.63 18.62
C THR A 669 -18.72 12.94 19.34
N THR A 670 -18.62 13.16 20.64
CA THR A 670 -17.49 12.67 21.42
C THR A 670 -17.57 11.17 21.66
N ALA A 671 -16.52 10.47 21.25
CA ALA A 671 -16.33 9.05 21.56
C ALA A 671 -15.68 8.89 22.95
N TRP A 672 -14.61 9.63 23.20
CA TRP A 672 -13.96 9.73 24.52
C TRP A 672 -13.10 10.99 24.60
N ALA A 673 -12.84 11.46 25.83
CA ALA A 673 -11.94 12.57 26.11
C ALA A 673 -11.06 12.23 27.32
N LYS A 674 -9.81 12.67 27.29
CA LYS A 674 -8.82 12.46 28.36
C LYS A 674 -8.08 13.75 28.65
N GLY A 675 -7.89 14.03 29.94
CA GLY A 675 -7.04 15.10 30.45
C GLY A 675 -5.78 14.53 31.07
N PHE A 676 -4.65 15.18 30.83
CA PHE A 676 -3.34 14.82 31.34
C PHE A 676 -2.69 16.08 31.90
N GLY A 677 -2.38 16.09 33.19
CA GLY A 677 -1.79 17.26 33.81
C GLY A 677 -1.25 17.00 35.20
N SER A 678 -0.60 18.02 35.72
CA SER A 678 0.04 18.14 37.01
C SER A 678 -0.38 19.46 37.66
N SER A 679 0.24 19.84 38.78
CA SER A 679 0.01 21.16 39.36
C SER A 679 0.62 22.32 38.55
N ALA A 680 1.47 22.01 37.55
CA ALA A 680 2.15 22.98 36.70
C ALA A 680 1.34 23.32 35.44
N PHE A 681 2.01 23.79 34.39
CA PHE A 681 1.42 23.97 33.06
C PHE A 681 1.80 22.78 32.17
N ASP A 682 0.81 22.10 31.63
CA ASP A 682 0.93 20.96 30.75
C ASP A 682 0.11 21.24 29.47
N TYR A 683 0.69 21.00 28.30
CA TYR A 683 0.07 21.34 27.01
C TYR A 683 0.08 20.15 26.06
N GLY A 684 -1.09 19.80 25.52
CA GLY A 684 -1.18 18.92 24.36
C GLY A 684 -0.84 19.71 23.10
N VAL A 685 0.15 19.25 22.34
CA VAL A 685 0.71 20.03 21.23
C VAL A 685 0.35 19.44 19.87
N SER A 686 0.58 18.14 19.67
CA SER A 686 0.40 17.50 18.36
C SER A 686 -0.08 16.06 18.51
N VAL A 687 -0.84 15.59 17.53
CA VAL A 687 -1.38 14.24 17.48
C VAL A 687 -1.25 13.65 16.08
N ALA A 688 -0.83 12.39 15.99
CA ALA A 688 -0.79 11.65 14.74
C ALA A 688 -1.34 10.24 14.94
N VAL A 689 -2.04 9.71 13.94
CA VAL A 689 -2.62 8.35 14.00
C VAL A 689 -2.06 7.48 12.90
N LYS A 690 -1.68 6.26 13.24
CA LYS A 690 -1.23 5.22 12.31
C LYS A 690 -2.41 4.36 11.90
N GLY A 691 -2.70 4.32 10.60
CA GLY A 691 -3.80 3.52 10.06
C GLY A 691 -5.13 3.82 10.77
N SER A 692 -5.78 2.79 11.31
CA SER A 692 -7.06 2.88 12.01
C SER A 692 -6.93 2.77 13.55
N GLY A 693 -5.88 3.35 14.14
CA GLY A 693 -6.06 3.91 15.48
C GLY A 693 -4.96 3.77 16.51
N GLU A 694 -3.72 3.49 16.12
CA GLU A 694 -2.63 3.75 17.06
C GLU A 694 -2.33 5.26 17.09
N VAL A 695 -2.51 5.89 18.25
CA VAL A 695 -2.39 7.33 18.42
C VAL A 695 -1.03 7.65 19.02
N ALA A 696 -0.27 8.54 18.38
CA ALA A 696 0.90 9.20 18.95
C ALA A 696 0.50 10.62 19.38
N PHE A 697 0.82 10.97 20.63
CA PHE A 697 0.47 12.24 21.24
C PHE A 697 1.74 12.89 21.80
N ALA A 698 2.04 14.10 21.32
CA ALA A 698 3.16 14.88 21.80
C ALA A 698 2.67 16.00 22.72
N ALA A 699 3.24 16.07 23.92
CA ALA A 699 2.87 17.03 24.95
C ALA A 699 4.09 17.69 25.59
N GLU A 700 3.89 18.88 26.14
CA GLU A 700 4.82 19.54 27.05
C GLU A 700 4.29 19.38 28.47
N ILE A 701 5.12 18.93 29.40
CA ILE A 701 4.72 18.77 30.81
C ILE A 701 5.57 19.64 31.73
N GLY A 702 4.95 20.31 32.69
CA GLY A 702 5.61 21.13 33.70
C GLY A 702 5.83 20.41 35.03
N GLY A 703 5.37 19.17 35.14
CA GLY A 703 5.49 18.33 36.33
C GLY A 703 5.27 16.85 36.02
N ALA A 704 5.20 16.02 37.05
CA ALA A 704 4.98 14.59 36.89
C ALA A 704 3.52 14.30 36.43
N VAL A 705 3.35 13.80 35.21
CA VAL A 705 2.04 13.51 34.59
C VAL A 705 1.92 12.02 34.31
N ASP A 706 0.77 11.42 34.67
CA ASP A 706 0.44 10.03 34.35
C ASP A 706 -0.43 9.95 33.09
N PHE A 707 0.09 9.29 32.05
CA PHE A 707 -0.63 9.04 30.80
C PHE A 707 -1.40 7.70 30.79
N GLY A 708 -1.38 6.95 31.90
CA GLY A 708 -2.04 5.66 32.12
C GLY A 708 -1.08 4.51 32.47
N GLY A 709 0.24 4.75 32.44
CA GLY A 709 1.29 3.78 32.77
C GLY A 709 2.10 4.12 34.02
N GLY A 710 1.64 5.10 34.80
CA GLY A 710 2.37 5.75 35.88
C GLY A 710 2.97 7.10 35.44
N PRO A 711 3.34 7.96 36.41
CA PRO A 711 3.87 9.29 36.12
C PRO A 711 5.22 9.20 35.38
N VAL A 712 5.34 9.94 34.27
CA VAL A 712 6.63 10.10 33.59
C VAL A 712 7.56 11.05 34.36
N GLN A 713 8.86 10.89 34.15
CA GLN A 713 9.87 11.73 34.81
C GLN A 713 9.82 13.16 34.27
N HIS A 714 10.11 14.13 35.13
CA HIS A 714 10.24 15.54 34.78
C HIS A 714 11.47 16.14 35.47
N VAL A 715 12.19 17.01 34.78
CA VAL A 715 13.39 17.70 35.23
C VAL A 715 13.28 19.17 34.81
N GLY A 716 13.52 20.11 35.73
CA GLY A 716 13.59 21.52 35.35
C GLY A 716 12.22 22.19 35.19
N SER A 717 12.03 22.94 34.10
CA SER A 717 10.82 23.78 33.91
C SER A 717 9.71 23.07 33.16
N SER A 718 9.97 22.62 31.93
CA SER A 718 9.01 21.87 31.13
C SER A 718 9.72 20.92 30.19
N ASP A 719 9.16 19.73 30.02
CA ASP A 719 9.77 18.64 29.29
C ASP A 719 8.86 18.14 28.18
N LEU A 720 9.47 17.65 27.11
CA LEU A 720 8.73 17.07 26.00
C LEU A 720 8.36 15.62 26.32
N VAL A 721 7.15 15.22 25.94
CA VAL A 721 6.64 13.86 26.11
C VAL A 721 6.12 13.34 24.79
N LEU A 722 6.41 12.06 24.52
CA LEU A 722 5.74 11.26 23.51
C LEU A 722 4.97 10.13 24.20
N ALA A 723 3.65 10.16 24.08
CA ALA A 723 2.76 9.11 24.55
C ALA A 723 2.08 8.39 23.36
N ARG A 724 1.82 7.09 23.52
CA ARG A 724 1.09 6.27 22.56
C ARG A 724 -0.15 5.68 23.21
N PHE A 725 -1.23 5.64 22.45
CA PHE A 725 -2.51 5.09 22.87
C PHE A 725 -3.09 4.16 21.81
N ASN A 726 -3.87 3.19 22.25
CA ASN A 726 -4.70 2.38 21.36
C ASN A 726 -5.94 3.18 20.88
N PRO A 727 -6.74 2.66 19.94
CA PRO A 727 -7.88 3.41 19.38
C PRO A 727 -8.97 3.76 20.40
N GLN A 728 -9.04 3.02 21.52
CA GLN A 728 -9.96 3.24 22.63
C GLN A 728 -9.38 4.21 23.69
N GLY A 729 -8.20 4.78 23.44
CA GLY A 729 -7.51 5.69 24.35
C GLY A 729 -6.79 4.98 25.51
N GLY A 730 -6.67 3.65 25.49
CA GLY A 730 -5.84 2.91 26.44
C GLY A 730 -4.37 3.23 26.23
N HIS A 731 -3.63 3.49 27.31
CA HIS A 731 -2.18 3.76 27.28
C HIS A 731 -1.42 2.55 26.72
N LEU A 732 -0.43 2.82 25.88
CA LEU A 732 0.51 1.82 25.36
C LEU A 732 1.95 2.13 25.81
N TYR A 733 2.33 3.41 25.77
CA TYR A 733 3.69 3.86 26.04
C TYR A 733 3.70 5.35 26.37
N SER A 734 4.63 5.78 27.22
CA SER A 734 4.92 7.21 27.41
C SER A 734 6.37 7.39 27.82
N LYS A 735 7.06 8.33 27.19
CA LYS A 735 8.44 8.70 27.53
C LYS A 735 8.61 10.20 27.46
N SER A 736 9.29 10.75 28.46
CA SER A 736 9.70 12.15 28.51
C SER A 736 11.18 12.30 28.16
N TRP A 737 11.53 13.44 27.58
CA TRP A 737 12.89 13.91 27.42
C TRP A 737 12.96 15.36 27.90
N GLY A 738 13.92 15.62 28.76
CA GLY A 738 13.92 16.82 29.56
C GLY A 738 15.28 17.17 30.10
N HIS A 739 15.49 18.46 30.35
CA HIS A 739 16.62 18.97 31.12
C HIS A 739 16.22 20.23 31.90
N ILE A 740 17.17 20.92 32.53
CA ILE A 740 16.86 22.01 33.47
C ILE A 740 16.05 23.19 32.89
N SER A 741 15.96 23.28 31.56
CA SER A 741 15.31 24.36 30.82
C SER A 741 14.23 23.79 29.91
N ALA A 742 13.34 24.66 29.42
CA ALA A 742 12.14 24.22 28.70
C ALA A 742 12.45 23.47 27.40
N ASP A 743 11.81 22.32 27.27
CA ASP A 743 11.78 21.44 26.11
C ASP A 743 10.32 21.21 25.69
N SER A 744 10.00 21.53 24.44
CA SER A 744 8.62 21.49 23.95
C SER A 744 8.55 20.77 22.61
N PRO A 745 7.61 19.83 22.39
CA PRO A 745 7.37 19.30 21.06
C PRO A 745 6.72 20.38 20.18
N THR A 746 6.76 20.14 18.87
CA THR A 746 6.16 21.02 17.85
C THR A 746 5.28 20.26 16.87
N SER A 747 5.61 19.01 16.57
CA SER A 747 4.81 18.13 15.71
C SER A 747 5.24 16.69 15.89
N VAL A 748 4.31 15.75 15.71
CA VAL A 748 4.57 14.32 15.61
C VAL A 748 3.94 13.76 14.33
N ALA A 749 4.57 12.77 13.71
CA ALA A 749 4.06 12.10 12.52
C ALA A 749 4.48 10.62 12.49
N TRP A 750 3.67 9.76 11.89
CA TRP A 750 4.03 8.35 11.68
C TRP A 750 4.83 8.19 10.39
N VAL A 751 6.06 7.67 10.50
CA VAL A 751 6.95 7.36 9.37
C VAL A 751 7.04 5.85 9.23
N GLY A 752 6.11 5.26 8.47
CA GLY A 752 5.94 3.81 8.44
C GLY A 752 5.55 3.24 9.81
N SER A 753 6.42 2.44 10.42
CA SER A 753 6.23 1.94 11.80
C SER A 753 6.91 2.78 12.87
N ALA A 754 7.70 3.77 12.48
CA ALA A 754 8.44 4.66 13.36
C ALA A 754 7.73 6.01 13.52
N LEU A 755 8.30 6.89 14.37
CA LEU A 755 7.75 8.20 14.66
C LEU A 755 8.74 9.30 14.27
N GLY A 756 8.27 10.24 13.45
CA GLY A 756 8.87 11.55 13.30
C GLY A 756 8.48 12.42 14.50
N LEU A 757 9.44 13.02 15.19
CA LEU A 757 9.20 13.97 16.28
C LEU A 757 10.04 15.22 16.06
N ALA A 758 9.44 16.39 16.22
CA ALA A 758 10.16 17.65 16.21
C ALA A 758 9.84 18.48 17.44
N GLY A 759 10.80 19.29 17.88
CA GLY A 759 10.65 20.10 19.08
C GLY A 759 11.70 21.19 19.21
N LYS A 760 11.54 21.98 20.27
CA LYS A 760 12.49 22.99 20.74
C LYS A 760 13.10 22.54 22.05
N TYR A 761 14.33 22.98 22.27
CA TYR A 761 15.04 22.86 23.54
C TYR A 761 15.91 24.10 23.73
N SER A 762 16.28 24.43 24.96
CA SER A 762 17.13 25.59 25.21
C SER A 762 18.05 25.35 26.39
N GLY A 763 19.33 25.73 26.32
CA GLY A 763 20.17 25.81 27.53
C GLY A 763 20.84 24.52 28.02
N GLY A 764 20.85 23.43 27.24
CA GLY A 764 21.58 22.22 27.62
C GLY A 764 21.47 21.05 26.66
N SER A 765 21.75 19.85 27.19
CA SER A 765 21.97 18.62 26.42
C SER A 765 20.79 17.64 26.53
N LEU A 766 19.72 17.92 25.79
CA LEU A 766 18.66 16.95 25.55
C LEU A 766 19.27 15.69 24.89
N ASP A 767 18.92 14.48 25.33
CA ASP A 767 19.49 13.24 24.79
C ASP A 767 18.41 12.18 24.56
N PHE A 768 18.28 11.72 23.31
CA PHE A 768 17.32 10.71 22.90
C PHE A 768 17.85 9.27 23.01
N GLY A 769 19.05 9.09 23.56
CA GLY A 769 19.82 7.84 23.53
C GLY A 769 20.82 7.78 22.36
N THR A 770 20.96 8.87 21.61
CA THR A 770 21.91 9.04 20.51
C THR A 770 23.13 9.87 20.91
N GLY A 771 23.18 10.29 22.18
CA GLY A 771 24.13 11.26 22.71
C GLY A 771 23.52 12.66 22.82
N PRO A 772 24.12 13.51 23.67
CA PRO A 772 23.62 14.85 23.98
C PRO A 772 23.56 15.76 22.75
N LEU A 773 22.42 16.42 22.53
CA LEU A 773 22.30 17.43 21.49
C LEU A 773 23.16 18.66 21.80
N PRO A 774 23.70 19.36 20.77
CA PRO A 774 24.56 20.52 20.99
C PRO A 774 23.81 21.68 21.66
N ALA A 775 24.41 22.28 22.68
CA ALA A 775 23.83 23.43 23.40
C ALA A 775 23.72 24.72 22.56
N ALA A 776 24.46 24.80 21.44
CA ALA A 776 24.39 25.94 20.50
C ALA A 776 23.16 25.90 19.57
N LYS A 777 22.45 24.77 19.55
CA LYS A 777 21.22 24.55 18.79
C LYS A 777 20.01 24.71 19.73
N THR A 778 18.83 24.95 19.17
CA THR A 778 17.62 25.28 19.95
C THR A 778 16.38 24.48 19.53
N ALA A 779 16.56 23.56 18.60
CA ALA A 779 15.50 22.72 18.08
C ALA A 779 16.03 21.44 17.48
N PHE A 780 15.13 20.48 17.27
CA PHE A 780 15.47 19.21 16.67
C PHE A 780 14.32 18.69 15.81
N PHE A 781 14.66 17.79 14.89
CA PHE A 781 13.73 16.79 14.40
C PHE A 781 14.40 15.43 14.46
N ALA A 782 13.61 14.39 14.65
CA ALA A 782 14.06 13.05 14.96
C ALA A 782 13.22 12.02 14.24
N HIS A 783 13.84 10.89 13.94
CA HIS A 783 13.16 9.64 13.62
C HIS A 783 13.39 8.68 14.79
N LEU A 784 12.31 8.27 15.44
CA LEU A 784 12.33 7.44 16.62
C LEU A 784 11.71 6.09 16.28
N VAL A 785 12.43 5.00 16.54
CA VAL A 785 11.87 3.65 16.56
C VAL A 785 11.59 3.32 18.03
N PRO A 786 10.33 3.49 18.49
CA PRO A 786 9.96 3.38 19.91
C PRO A 786 9.96 1.96 20.46
#